data_AF-A0A261BRF2-F1
#
_entry.id   AF-A0A261BRF2-F1
#
_cell.length_a   1.000
_cell.length_b   1.000
_cell.length_c   1.000
_cell.angle_alpha   90.00
_cell.angle_beta   90.00
_cell.angle_gamma   90.00
#
_symmetry.space_group_name_H-M   'P 1'
#
loop_
_entity.id
_entity.type
_entity.pdbx_description
1 polymer ?
#
loop_
_entity_poly.entity_id
_entity_poly.type
_entity_poly.pdbx_seq_one_letter_code
_entity_poly.pdbx_strand_id
1 'polypeptide(L)'
;MWIQKVIIFVVFCFESNESSRIETDRYRSVSAENDSNLLLVYKDLSILSRIVNAIALQSAAVHNAVKIREVVTEFLKADTKSFSAVVKNNLNHFLPILKDLEDRAVKLSRSVGSYERSVIDKLQKKNALISSYASVGFFLRGTHFMEKIDELFKYINTKNTKESVLACDPDVVQKTRSFYSLSKKNTIVSLNAKNNLEVISNLKKNRINLRKCMDNFKHYNENVKKVFKEKYMYFSFLLSFRNTIEEFHNDSSDLNKFETYTDTLKEVIQKTENSMDGRKSSKIGAMFRRGINHLQTITDSKNAPTRSWTAGFTDIKEMGRVSEDLKSKWFQDKISKGKSTEVLEKNLGEFFNFVEMMIELEKSWSTFQKLFFESSHFLEVTANKVNFTEYHSSKIDVKFLDEYRNIFKNCEYKSSFDSKHYSTFDKEKMVLKDINSVVDSINTWTSETVSSIDPDVFYSFLSQMNSTNLQSDAQASLDSIRSLNGYQSFNKLIEKFEKLETIQNTASTAFNENLISGAEPIISETIGEFQQSNFLVFSNCLVDKFTFSKEMSTAIEYVRSVLDITHFEPTRRLFSQFLEMRKHLTKVELSVKGVARTANVSDDNPLFKLEKPKEVSMSFSRGVNMIHDMAIAFQSRQILIEATGYNSDVSEVIRKNNPIDFVRSFWKNPAESINKLIEDLNKLDKFAATIKNENLLKIRTIFPLASKVIGFPDVFGSVYRQLKSYGYSDEEKLRNVENSKKLSELYLDFSSHRGYLPAAKLSVGNIKSYFDNVFDLVDKSK
;
A
#
# COMPACT_ATOMS: atom_id res chain seq x y z
N MET A 1 12.15 -31.61 -17.02
CA MET A 1 11.09 -31.40 -16.00
C MET A 1 10.95 -29.96 -15.49
N TRP A 2 11.69 -28.98 -16.04
CA TRP A 2 11.59 -27.56 -15.66
C TRP A 2 10.70 -26.73 -16.61
N ILE A 3 10.39 -27.25 -17.80
CA ILE A 3 9.58 -26.55 -18.82
C ILE A 3 8.07 -26.59 -18.50
N GLN A 4 7.60 -27.58 -17.73
CA GLN A 4 6.18 -27.68 -17.33
C GLN A 4 5.81 -26.79 -16.12
N LYS A 5 6.77 -26.32 -15.31
CA LYS A 5 6.49 -25.41 -14.19
C LYS A 5 6.46 -23.93 -14.61
N VAL A 6 7.11 -23.56 -15.72
CA VAL A 6 7.06 -22.19 -16.27
C VAL A 6 5.76 -21.92 -17.02
N ILE A 7 5.16 -22.95 -17.64
CA ILE A 7 3.86 -22.81 -18.32
C ILE A 7 2.71 -22.60 -17.31
N ILE A 8 2.77 -23.19 -16.11
CA ILE A 8 1.75 -22.99 -15.08
C ILE A 8 1.83 -21.56 -14.47
N PHE A 9 3.02 -20.97 -14.37
CA PHE A 9 3.19 -19.60 -13.87
C PHE A 9 2.78 -18.51 -14.88
N VAL A 10 2.91 -18.80 -16.18
CA VAL A 10 2.40 -17.91 -17.24
C VAL A 10 0.87 -17.99 -17.31
N VAL A 11 0.26 -19.17 -17.11
CA VAL A 11 -1.20 -19.32 -17.11
C VAL A 11 -1.88 -18.59 -15.94
N PHE A 12 -1.29 -18.57 -14.74
CA PHE A 12 -1.86 -17.81 -13.60
C PHE A 12 -1.74 -16.27 -13.73
N CYS A 13 -0.86 -15.76 -14.60
CA CYS A 13 -0.82 -14.32 -14.89
C CYS A 13 -1.83 -13.89 -15.98
N PHE A 14 -2.40 -14.83 -16.73
CA PHE A 14 -3.42 -14.55 -17.75
C PHE A 14 -4.84 -14.43 -17.17
N GLU A 15 -5.14 -14.98 -15.98
CA GLU A 15 -6.50 -14.92 -15.39
C GLU A 15 -6.83 -13.61 -14.64
N SER A 16 -5.84 -12.77 -14.31
CA SER A 16 -6.09 -11.54 -13.53
C SER A 16 -6.55 -10.32 -14.35
N ASN A 17 -6.53 -10.41 -15.69
CA ASN A 17 -6.95 -9.32 -16.59
C ASN A 17 -8.05 -9.73 -17.59
N GLU A 18 -8.55 -10.97 -17.47
CA GLU A 18 -9.72 -11.45 -18.20
C GLU A 18 -11.03 -11.26 -17.41
N SER A 19 -10.96 -11.06 -16.09
CA SER A 19 -12.14 -10.84 -15.25
C SER A 19 -12.97 -9.61 -15.69
N SER A 20 -12.35 -8.52 -16.14
CA SER A 20 -13.10 -7.36 -16.66
C SER A 20 -13.43 -7.44 -18.17
N ARG A 21 -12.95 -8.46 -18.88
CA ARG A 21 -13.15 -8.62 -20.33
C ARG A 21 -14.09 -9.79 -20.70
N ILE A 22 -14.28 -10.76 -19.80
CA ILE A 22 -15.14 -11.93 -20.01
C ILE A 22 -16.54 -11.75 -19.39
N GLU A 23 -16.73 -10.78 -18.48
CA GLU A 23 -18.00 -10.61 -17.75
C GLU A 23 -19.17 -10.05 -18.57
N THR A 24 -18.92 -9.29 -19.64
CA THR A 24 -20.01 -8.80 -20.51
C THR A 24 -20.52 -9.85 -21.49
N ASP A 25 -19.69 -10.80 -21.92
CA ASP A 25 -20.09 -11.85 -22.88
C ASP A 25 -20.66 -13.10 -22.20
N ARG A 26 -20.23 -13.44 -20.97
CA ARG A 26 -20.79 -14.60 -20.23
C ARG A 26 -22.22 -14.43 -19.71
N TYR A 27 -22.73 -13.20 -19.62
CA TYR A 27 -24.12 -12.96 -19.20
C TYR A 27 -25.13 -12.87 -20.36
N ARG A 28 -24.70 -12.89 -21.62
CA ARG A 28 -25.62 -12.72 -22.77
C ARG A 28 -25.94 -14.00 -23.55
N SER A 29 -25.21 -15.11 -23.34
CA SER A 29 -25.51 -16.38 -24.02
C SER A 29 -26.26 -17.41 -23.18
N VAL A 30 -26.78 -17.04 -22.00
CA VAL A 30 -27.64 -17.91 -21.18
C VAL A 30 -28.95 -17.21 -20.87
N SER A 31 -29.93 -17.49 -21.74
CA SER A 31 -31.39 -17.31 -21.58
C SER A 31 -31.92 -15.88 -21.36
N ALA A 32 -32.75 -15.42 -22.30
CA ALA A 32 -33.66 -14.29 -22.13
C ALA A 32 -34.76 -14.51 -21.06
N GLU A 33 -34.69 -15.60 -20.28
CA GLU A 33 -35.70 -16.00 -19.28
C GLU A 33 -35.39 -15.58 -17.83
N ASN A 34 -34.20 -15.02 -17.54
CA ASN A 34 -33.77 -14.69 -16.16
C ASN A 34 -33.57 -13.19 -15.87
N ASP A 35 -33.93 -12.29 -16.80
CA ASP A 35 -33.82 -10.85 -16.56
C ASP A 35 -34.90 -10.32 -15.61
N SER A 36 -34.51 -9.43 -14.69
CA SER A 36 -35.48 -8.70 -13.87
C SER A 36 -36.30 -7.73 -14.74
N ASN A 37 -37.52 -7.40 -14.31
CA ASN A 37 -38.36 -6.44 -15.04
C ASN A 37 -37.71 -5.06 -15.12
N LEU A 38 -37.00 -4.67 -14.06
CA LEU A 38 -36.23 -3.44 -14.01
C LEU A 38 -35.10 -3.43 -15.04
N LEU A 39 -34.40 -4.57 -15.22
CA LEU A 39 -33.36 -4.68 -16.23
C LEU A 39 -33.95 -4.61 -17.66
N LEU A 40 -35.13 -5.17 -17.91
CA LEU A 40 -35.81 -5.05 -19.20
C LEU A 40 -36.14 -3.58 -19.53
N VAL A 41 -36.69 -2.83 -18.56
CA VAL A 41 -36.94 -1.39 -18.71
C VAL A 41 -35.64 -0.62 -18.96
N TYR A 42 -34.56 -0.96 -18.27
CA TYR A 42 -33.25 -0.38 -18.52
C TYR A 42 -32.78 -0.65 -19.96
N LYS A 43 -32.88 -1.89 -20.45
CA LYS A 43 -32.43 -2.27 -21.80
C LYS A 43 -33.12 -1.41 -22.85
N ASP A 44 -34.42 -1.22 -22.73
CA ASP A 44 -35.21 -0.34 -23.62
C ASP A 44 -34.76 1.12 -23.54
N LEU A 45 -34.60 1.68 -22.33
CA LEU A 45 -34.12 3.05 -22.15
C LEU A 45 -32.68 3.24 -22.64
N SER A 46 -31.84 2.20 -22.57
CA SER A 46 -30.45 2.24 -23.02
C SER A 46 -30.33 2.39 -24.54
N ILE A 47 -31.27 1.82 -25.31
CA ILE A 47 -31.36 2.01 -26.78
C ILE A 47 -31.48 3.50 -27.10
N LEU A 48 -32.45 4.18 -26.47
CA LEU A 48 -32.62 5.62 -26.63
C LEU A 48 -31.40 6.41 -26.14
N SER A 49 -30.84 6.00 -25.00
CA SER A 49 -29.68 6.67 -24.39
C SER A 49 -28.49 6.70 -25.36
N ARG A 50 -28.18 5.57 -26.00
CA ARG A 50 -27.09 5.45 -26.99
C ARG A 50 -27.37 6.28 -28.24
N ILE A 51 -28.57 6.18 -28.82
CA ILE A 51 -28.95 6.92 -30.04
C ILE A 51 -28.90 8.45 -29.79
N VAL A 52 -29.53 8.92 -28.72
CA VAL A 52 -29.57 10.36 -28.40
C VAL A 52 -28.17 10.89 -28.10
N ASN A 53 -27.31 10.09 -27.46
CA ASN A 53 -25.93 10.49 -27.22
C ASN A 53 -25.09 10.52 -28.51
N ALA A 54 -25.31 9.59 -29.44
CA ALA A 54 -24.68 9.61 -30.77
C ALA A 54 -25.08 10.86 -31.57
N ILE A 55 -26.37 11.21 -31.57
CA ILE A 55 -26.89 12.44 -32.18
C ILE A 55 -26.22 13.67 -31.55
N ALA A 56 -26.13 13.72 -30.22
CA ALA A 56 -25.50 14.84 -29.53
C ALA A 56 -24.01 14.99 -29.87
N LEU A 57 -23.27 13.89 -29.97
CA LEU A 57 -21.85 13.89 -30.37
C LEU A 57 -21.67 14.35 -31.81
N GLN A 58 -22.45 13.79 -32.75
CA GLN A 58 -22.38 14.14 -34.17
C GLN A 58 -22.78 15.60 -34.41
N SER A 59 -23.89 16.05 -33.82
CA SER A 59 -24.37 17.43 -33.91
C SER A 59 -23.33 18.42 -33.39
N ALA A 60 -22.76 18.14 -32.21
CA ALA A 60 -21.74 19.01 -31.65
C ALA A 60 -20.41 18.96 -32.43
N ALA A 61 -20.07 17.83 -33.06
CA ALA A 61 -18.88 17.71 -33.91
C ALA A 61 -19.01 18.58 -35.16
N VAL A 62 -20.18 18.56 -35.81
CA VAL A 62 -20.50 19.43 -36.96
C VAL A 62 -20.39 20.90 -36.59
N HIS A 63 -20.89 21.31 -35.42
CA HIS A 63 -20.78 22.70 -34.95
C HIS A 63 -19.42 23.07 -34.33
N ASN A 64 -18.41 22.20 -34.39
CA ASN A 64 -17.11 22.39 -33.75
C ASN A 64 -17.20 22.71 -32.23
N ALA A 65 -18.24 22.21 -31.57
CA ALA A 65 -18.53 22.43 -30.16
C ALA A 65 -18.04 21.28 -29.26
N VAL A 66 -17.66 20.13 -29.84
CA VAL A 66 -17.11 18.99 -29.10
C VAL A 66 -15.67 19.26 -28.68
N LYS A 67 -15.41 19.15 -27.38
CA LYS A 67 -14.05 19.04 -26.86
C LYS A 67 -13.59 17.60 -26.95
N ILE A 68 -13.04 17.21 -28.10
CA ILE A 68 -12.73 15.80 -28.40
C ILE A 68 -11.85 15.09 -27.36
N ARG A 69 -10.94 15.83 -26.71
CA ARG A 69 -10.11 15.27 -25.63
C ARG A 69 -10.91 14.87 -24.40
N GLU A 70 -11.97 15.59 -24.06
CA GLU A 70 -12.87 15.19 -22.97
C GLU A 70 -13.53 13.86 -23.31
N VAL A 71 -14.11 13.73 -24.52
CA VAL A 71 -14.73 12.49 -25.03
C VAL A 71 -13.76 11.31 -24.96
N VAL A 72 -12.54 11.49 -25.50
CA VAL A 72 -11.50 10.45 -25.47
C VAL A 72 -11.18 10.03 -24.04
N THR A 73 -10.94 11.00 -23.16
CA THR A 73 -10.52 10.71 -21.78
C THR A 73 -11.62 10.10 -20.91
N GLU A 74 -12.90 10.39 -21.20
CA GLU A 74 -14.05 9.73 -20.59
C GLU A 74 -14.09 8.23 -20.93
N PHE A 75 -13.77 7.84 -22.16
CA PHE A 75 -13.70 6.43 -22.58
C PHE A 75 -12.44 5.73 -22.06
N LEU A 76 -11.27 6.37 -22.22
CA LEU A 76 -9.99 5.80 -21.79
C LEU A 76 -9.85 5.76 -20.25
N LYS A 77 -10.79 6.37 -19.51
CA LYS A 77 -10.77 6.52 -18.05
C LYS A 77 -9.47 7.16 -17.55
N ALA A 78 -9.02 8.20 -18.26
CA ALA A 78 -7.76 8.90 -17.99
C ALA A 78 -8.03 10.33 -17.55
N ASP A 79 -7.27 10.87 -16.58
CA ASP A 79 -7.39 12.28 -16.19
C ASP A 79 -7.16 13.23 -17.38
N THR A 80 -8.12 14.09 -17.69
CA THR A 80 -8.09 14.93 -18.89
C THR A 80 -6.92 15.91 -18.90
N LYS A 81 -6.57 16.48 -17.75
CA LYS A 81 -5.48 17.48 -17.64
C LYS A 81 -4.13 16.83 -17.87
N SER A 82 -3.85 15.74 -17.16
CA SER A 82 -2.60 14.99 -17.28
C SER A 82 -2.50 14.35 -18.66
N PHE A 83 -3.57 13.78 -19.20
CA PHE A 83 -3.59 13.22 -20.56
C PHE A 83 -3.19 14.29 -21.58
N SER A 84 -3.79 15.48 -21.48
CA SER A 84 -3.44 16.62 -22.34
C SER A 84 -1.99 17.09 -22.18
N ALA A 85 -1.40 17.00 -20.98
CA ALA A 85 -0.01 17.34 -20.74
C ALA A 85 0.94 16.29 -21.36
N VAL A 86 0.65 14.99 -21.16
CA VAL A 86 1.51 13.91 -21.67
C VAL A 86 1.51 13.87 -23.19
N VAL A 87 0.35 13.98 -23.85
CA VAL A 87 0.28 13.90 -25.33
C VAL A 87 0.94 15.09 -26.04
N LYS A 88 1.16 16.21 -25.34
CA LYS A 88 1.93 17.35 -25.84
C LYS A 88 3.44 17.09 -25.81
N ASN A 89 3.93 16.11 -25.04
CA ASN A 89 5.36 15.81 -24.99
C ASN A 89 5.87 15.31 -26.34
N ASN A 90 7.02 15.83 -26.76
CA ASN A 90 7.63 15.45 -28.02
C ASN A 90 8.50 14.19 -27.88
N LEU A 91 7.90 13.03 -27.60
CA LEU A 91 8.63 11.76 -27.50
C LEU A 91 9.41 11.38 -28.77
N ASN A 92 9.03 11.90 -29.94
CA ASN A 92 9.79 11.74 -31.18
C ASN A 92 11.19 12.38 -31.10
N HIS A 93 11.35 13.45 -30.31
CA HIS A 93 12.65 14.05 -30.04
C HIS A 93 13.45 13.25 -28.98
N PHE A 94 12.76 12.66 -28.01
CA PHE A 94 13.40 11.98 -26.88
C PHE A 94 13.91 10.57 -27.20
N LEU A 95 13.16 9.79 -27.99
CA LEU A 95 13.55 8.42 -28.33
C LEU A 95 14.94 8.31 -28.98
N PRO A 96 15.31 9.14 -29.97
CA PRO A 96 16.66 9.13 -30.54
C PRO A 96 17.74 9.42 -29.50
N ILE A 97 17.46 10.32 -28.54
CA ILE A 97 18.41 10.66 -27.49
C ILE A 97 18.56 9.51 -26.50
N LEU A 98 17.45 8.88 -26.09
CA LEU A 98 17.48 7.71 -25.22
C LEU A 98 18.27 6.55 -25.87
N LYS A 99 18.11 6.37 -27.18
CA LYS A 99 18.86 5.37 -27.95
C LYS A 99 20.36 5.70 -28.03
N ASP A 100 20.74 6.95 -28.28
CA ASP A 100 22.14 7.37 -28.25
C ASP A 100 22.77 7.15 -26.86
N LEU A 101 22.02 7.41 -25.77
CA LEU A 101 22.46 7.12 -24.41
C LEU A 101 22.65 5.62 -24.17
N GLU A 102 21.68 4.80 -24.62
CA GLU A 102 21.76 3.33 -24.56
C GLU A 102 22.99 2.82 -25.31
N ASP A 103 23.21 3.27 -26.55
CA ASP A 103 24.34 2.84 -27.40
C ASP A 103 25.70 3.18 -26.75
N ARG A 104 25.82 4.38 -26.17
CA ARG A 104 27.02 4.82 -25.42
C ARG A 104 27.23 4.01 -24.15
N ALA A 105 26.17 3.80 -23.37
CA ALA A 105 26.21 3.01 -22.14
C ALA A 105 26.60 1.56 -22.45
N VAL A 106 26.05 0.96 -23.51
CA VAL A 106 26.40 -0.39 -24.00
C VAL A 106 27.87 -0.45 -24.43
N LYS A 107 28.36 0.55 -25.18
CA LYS A 107 29.77 0.62 -25.59
C LYS A 107 30.70 0.71 -24.38
N LEU A 108 30.37 1.56 -23.40
CA LEU A 108 31.13 1.67 -22.15
C LEU A 108 31.09 0.36 -21.36
N SER A 109 29.91 -0.23 -21.21
CA SER A 109 29.66 -1.48 -20.50
C SER A 109 30.49 -2.64 -21.06
N ARG A 110 30.73 -2.67 -22.39
CA ARG A 110 31.65 -3.62 -23.04
C ARG A 110 33.13 -3.32 -22.81
N SER A 111 33.49 -2.05 -22.62
CA SER A 111 34.88 -1.60 -22.37
C SER A 111 35.33 -1.69 -20.92
N VAL A 112 34.38 -1.87 -19.99
CA VAL A 112 34.61 -2.06 -18.56
C VAL A 112 34.39 -3.54 -18.25
N GLY A 113 35.51 -4.25 -18.05
CA GLY A 113 35.54 -5.68 -17.82
C GLY A 113 34.97 -6.11 -16.47
N SER A 114 34.96 -7.43 -16.25
CA SER A 114 34.51 -8.02 -14.97
C SER A 114 35.42 -7.64 -13.80
N TYR A 115 36.71 -7.45 -14.05
CA TYR A 115 37.68 -7.02 -13.05
C TYR A 115 37.35 -5.61 -12.54
N GLU A 116 37.19 -4.63 -13.43
CA GLU A 116 36.88 -3.25 -13.05
C GLU A 116 35.54 -3.14 -12.31
N ARG A 117 34.53 -3.91 -12.74
CA ARG A 117 33.24 -4.00 -12.02
C ARG A 117 33.41 -4.53 -10.59
N SER A 118 34.19 -5.60 -10.44
CA SER A 118 34.53 -6.17 -9.13
C SER A 118 35.26 -5.14 -8.26
N VAL A 119 36.17 -4.35 -8.83
CA VAL A 119 36.86 -3.26 -8.10
C VAL A 119 35.87 -2.19 -7.62
N ILE A 120 34.94 -1.75 -8.47
CA ILE A 120 33.90 -0.77 -8.07
C ILE A 120 33.06 -1.29 -6.90
N ASP A 121 32.67 -2.57 -6.93
CA ASP A 121 31.91 -3.20 -5.86
C ASP A 121 32.70 -3.32 -4.56
N LYS A 122 34.00 -3.66 -4.66
CA LYS A 122 34.91 -3.66 -3.52
C LYS A 122 35.07 -2.27 -2.93
N LEU A 123 35.33 -1.25 -3.75
CA LEU A 123 35.48 0.12 -3.28
C LEU A 123 34.25 0.63 -2.55
N GLN A 124 33.03 0.31 -3.02
CA GLN A 124 31.81 0.68 -2.30
C GLN A 124 31.77 0.08 -0.89
N LYS A 125 32.07 -1.22 -0.77
CA LYS A 125 32.09 -1.91 0.52
C LYS A 125 33.19 -1.34 1.43
N LYS A 126 34.40 -1.17 0.89
CA LYS A 126 35.56 -0.64 1.63
C LYS A 126 35.32 0.80 2.08
N ASN A 127 34.71 1.66 1.26
CA ASN A 127 34.42 3.05 1.64
C ASN A 127 33.50 3.14 2.89
N ALA A 128 32.51 2.23 2.99
CA ALA A 128 31.66 2.12 4.18
C ALA A 128 32.45 1.61 5.40
N LEU A 129 33.32 0.62 5.21
CA LEU A 129 34.18 0.09 6.28
C LEU A 129 35.19 1.12 6.79
N ILE A 130 35.83 1.87 5.90
CA ILE A 130 36.78 2.94 6.25
C ILE A 130 36.09 4.01 7.12
N SER A 131 34.85 4.38 6.76
CA SER A 131 34.04 5.30 7.57
C SER A 131 33.75 4.72 8.96
N SER A 132 33.49 3.42 9.04
CA SER A 132 33.29 2.70 10.30
C SER A 132 34.59 2.67 11.12
N TYR A 133 35.73 2.43 10.49
CA TYR A 133 37.04 2.46 11.14
C TYR A 133 37.33 3.83 11.75
N ALA A 134 37.14 4.92 11.00
CA ALA A 134 37.32 6.28 11.52
C ALA A 134 36.39 6.59 12.71
N SER A 135 35.15 6.09 12.69
CA SER A 135 34.18 6.33 13.77
C SER A 135 34.64 5.77 15.13
N VAL A 136 35.37 4.66 15.14
CA VAL A 136 35.89 4.05 16.38
C VAL A 136 36.90 4.99 17.06
N GLY A 137 37.86 5.51 16.31
CA GLY A 137 38.88 6.42 16.81
C GLY A 137 38.29 7.75 17.27
N PHE A 138 37.29 8.27 16.54
CA PHE A 138 36.58 9.48 16.95
C PHE A 138 35.90 9.29 18.31
N PHE A 139 35.20 8.16 18.48
CA PHE A 139 34.50 7.86 19.73
C PHE A 139 35.46 7.66 20.90
N LEU A 140 36.55 6.94 20.70
CA LEU A 140 37.54 6.65 21.74
C LEU A 140 38.39 7.87 22.13
N ARG A 141 38.61 8.84 21.23
CA ARG A 141 39.30 10.10 21.54
C ARG A 141 38.48 11.05 22.41
N GLY A 142 37.16 11.09 22.20
CA GLY A 142 36.27 12.06 22.84
C GLY A 142 35.62 11.57 24.14
N THR A 143 35.85 10.33 24.57
CA THR A 143 35.12 9.72 25.69
C THR A 143 36.06 9.15 26.75
N HIS A 144 35.69 9.34 28.03
CA HIS A 144 36.23 8.58 29.15
C HIS A 144 35.67 7.15 29.14
N PHE A 145 35.92 6.41 28.05
CA PHE A 145 35.25 5.15 27.73
C PHE A 145 35.42 4.09 28.84
N MET A 146 36.62 3.99 29.40
CA MET A 146 36.93 3.10 30.51
C MET A 146 36.11 3.44 31.76
N GLU A 147 36.07 4.71 32.15
CA GLU A 147 35.28 5.16 33.31
C GLU A 147 33.79 4.82 33.15
N LYS A 148 33.27 4.85 31.93
CA LYS A 148 31.87 4.50 31.63
C LYS A 148 31.58 3.01 31.71
N ILE A 149 32.54 2.15 31.34
CA ILE A 149 32.42 0.71 31.54
C ILE A 149 32.52 0.37 33.03
N ASP A 150 33.43 1.01 33.77
CA ASP A 150 33.52 0.87 35.24
C ASP A 150 32.24 1.32 35.93
N GLU A 151 31.63 2.43 35.49
CA GLU A 151 30.33 2.90 35.97
C GLU A 151 29.22 1.85 35.75
N LEU A 152 29.25 1.11 34.63
CA LEU A 152 28.31 0.02 34.37
C LEU A 152 28.53 -1.14 35.35
N PHE A 153 29.77 -1.61 35.53
CA PHE A 153 30.09 -2.68 36.49
C PHE A 153 29.72 -2.31 37.92
N LYS A 154 30.07 -1.09 38.36
CA LYS A 154 29.64 -0.55 39.66
C LYS A 154 28.12 -0.57 39.79
N TYR A 155 27.40 -0.11 38.76
CA TYR A 155 25.94 -0.05 38.77
C TYR A 155 25.30 -1.44 38.92
N ILE A 156 25.72 -2.43 38.13
CA ILE A 156 25.15 -3.79 38.17
C ILE A 156 25.51 -4.57 39.44
N ASN A 157 26.65 -4.25 40.07
CA ASN A 157 27.06 -4.86 41.33
C ASN A 157 26.35 -4.29 42.56
N THR A 158 25.71 -3.12 42.46
CA THR A 158 25.00 -2.56 43.62
C THR A 158 23.76 -3.40 43.99
N LYS A 159 23.56 -3.59 45.30
CA LYS A 159 22.39 -4.29 45.85
C LYS A 159 21.07 -3.67 45.37
N ASN A 160 20.98 -2.34 45.37
CA ASN A 160 19.77 -1.63 44.94
C ASN A 160 19.42 -1.92 43.47
N THR A 161 20.41 -2.02 42.58
CA THR A 161 20.15 -2.38 41.16
C THR A 161 19.62 -3.80 41.06
N LYS A 162 20.24 -4.76 41.75
CA LYS A 162 19.80 -6.17 41.72
C LYS A 162 18.36 -6.33 42.18
N GLU A 163 17.98 -5.61 43.24
CA GLU A 163 16.59 -5.59 43.73
C GLU A 163 15.64 -4.89 42.77
N SER A 164 16.04 -3.75 42.20
CA SER A 164 15.20 -2.96 41.30
C SER A 164 14.92 -3.67 39.97
N VAL A 165 15.89 -4.42 39.45
CA VAL A 165 15.76 -5.17 38.18
C VAL A 165 14.67 -6.23 38.27
N LEU A 166 14.44 -6.83 39.43
CA LEU A 166 13.41 -7.87 39.57
C LEU A 166 11.98 -7.33 39.37
N ALA A 167 11.76 -6.02 39.45
CA ALA A 167 10.46 -5.32 39.39
C ALA A 167 9.48 -5.66 40.52
N CYS A 168 9.49 -6.88 41.05
CA CYS A 168 8.71 -7.31 42.21
C CYS A 168 9.56 -8.21 43.13
N ASP A 169 9.29 -8.13 44.44
CA ASP A 169 9.95 -8.98 45.42
C ASP A 169 9.63 -10.48 45.14
N PRO A 170 10.63 -11.37 45.05
CA PRO A 170 10.41 -12.80 44.79
C PRO A 170 9.43 -13.48 45.75
N ASP A 171 9.43 -13.13 47.03
CA ASP A 171 8.49 -13.67 48.03
C ASP A 171 7.05 -13.23 47.71
N VAL A 172 6.87 -12.00 47.21
CA VAL A 172 5.58 -11.51 46.74
C VAL A 172 5.10 -12.28 45.51
N VAL A 173 6.02 -12.55 44.58
CA VAL A 173 5.71 -13.33 43.37
C VAL A 173 5.27 -14.74 43.74
N GLN A 174 6.03 -15.41 44.60
CA GLN A 174 5.73 -16.77 45.06
C GLN A 174 4.38 -16.85 45.77
N LYS A 175 4.13 -15.97 46.74
CA LYS A 175 2.85 -15.92 47.49
C LYS A 175 1.65 -15.67 46.57
N THR A 176 1.82 -14.81 45.56
CA THR A 176 0.77 -14.49 44.58
C THR A 176 0.48 -15.67 43.66
N ARG A 177 1.53 -16.36 43.19
CA ARG A 177 1.39 -17.59 42.40
C ARG A 177 0.71 -18.71 43.19
N SER A 178 1.09 -18.92 44.44
CA SER A 178 0.44 -19.91 45.31
C SER A 178 -1.05 -19.65 45.46
N PHE A 179 -1.47 -18.39 45.56
CA PHE A 179 -2.88 -18.03 45.55
C PHE A 179 -3.55 -18.29 44.20
N TYR A 180 -2.91 -17.94 43.08
CA TYR A 180 -3.46 -18.21 41.74
C TYR A 180 -3.68 -19.72 41.51
N SER A 181 -2.72 -20.55 41.91
CA SER A 181 -2.83 -22.02 41.84
C SER A 181 -3.99 -22.55 42.70
N LEU A 182 -4.29 -21.91 43.82
CA LEU A 182 -5.46 -22.23 44.64
C LEU A 182 -6.76 -21.75 43.98
N SER A 183 -6.77 -20.54 43.42
CA SER A 183 -7.96 -19.92 42.83
C SER A 183 -8.46 -20.62 41.55
N LYS A 184 -7.60 -21.38 40.88
CA LYS A 184 -7.96 -22.24 39.73
C LYS A 184 -8.74 -23.50 40.10
N LYS A 185 -8.74 -23.94 41.37
CA LYS A 185 -9.41 -25.19 41.76
C LYS A 185 -10.93 -24.98 41.80
N ASN A 186 -11.68 -25.92 41.20
CA ASN A 186 -13.15 -25.90 41.18
C ASN A 186 -13.76 -26.28 42.54
N THR A 187 -13.07 -27.10 43.32
CA THR A 187 -13.47 -27.47 44.70
C THR A 187 -12.22 -27.60 45.56
N ILE A 188 -12.19 -26.92 46.70
CA ILE A 188 -11.11 -27.08 47.69
C ILE A 188 -11.47 -28.25 48.62
N VAL A 189 -10.77 -29.38 48.51
CA VAL A 189 -10.97 -30.57 49.35
C VAL A 189 -10.50 -30.30 50.79
N SER A 190 -11.29 -30.70 51.78
CA SER A 190 -11.11 -30.38 53.21
C SER A 190 -9.82 -30.88 53.86
N LEU A 191 -9.16 -31.90 53.28
CA LEU A 191 -7.93 -32.51 53.81
C LEU A 191 -6.75 -31.52 53.97
N ASN A 192 -6.79 -30.36 53.30
CA ASN A 192 -5.78 -29.29 53.40
C ASN A 192 -6.35 -27.92 53.83
N ALA A 193 -7.50 -27.88 54.49
CA ALA A 193 -8.24 -26.64 54.80
C ALA A 193 -7.40 -25.55 55.50
N LYS A 194 -6.57 -25.94 56.50
CA LYS A 194 -5.70 -25.00 57.24
C LYS A 194 -4.62 -24.37 56.34
N ASN A 195 -3.99 -25.17 55.48
CA ASN A 195 -2.96 -24.71 54.54
C ASN A 195 -3.56 -23.79 53.45
N ASN A 196 -4.76 -24.10 52.96
CA ASN A 196 -5.43 -23.26 51.95
C ASN A 196 -5.87 -21.90 52.52
N LEU A 197 -6.36 -21.87 53.77
CA LEU A 197 -6.66 -20.61 54.47
C LEU A 197 -5.40 -19.78 54.69
N GLU A 198 -4.28 -20.42 54.98
CA GLU A 198 -2.99 -19.74 55.12
C GLU A 198 -2.53 -19.07 53.83
N VAL A 199 -2.69 -19.73 52.67
CA VAL A 199 -2.42 -19.12 51.34
C VAL A 199 -3.26 -17.86 51.11
N ILE A 200 -4.57 -17.90 51.42
CA ILE A 200 -5.47 -16.76 51.28
C ILE A 200 -5.08 -15.63 52.24
N SER A 201 -4.81 -15.97 53.50
CA SER A 201 -4.35 -15.02 54.52
C SER A 201 -3.02 -14.37 54.13
N ASN A 202 -2.08 -15.14 53.58
CA ASN A 202 -0.77 -14.64 53.15
C ASN A 202 -0.90 -13.65 51.99
N LEU A 203 -1.73 -13.92 50.99
CA LEU A 203 -2.03 -12.94 49.94
C LEU A 203 -2.63 -11.66 50.53
N LYS A 204 -3.63 -11.78 51.42
CA LYS A 204 -4.30 -10.63 52.04
C LYS A 204 -3.31 -9.76 52.84
N LYS A 205 -2.40 -10.38 53.59
CA LYS A 205 -1.31 -9.69 54.31
C LYS A 205 -0.35 -9.01 53.34
N ASN A 206 -0.10 -9.61 52.18
CA ASN A 206 0.87 -9.16 51.19
C ASN A 206 0.35 -8.09 50.20
N ARG A 207 -0.92 -7.68 50.32
CA ARG A 207 -1.56 -6.70 49.42
C ARG A 207 -0.77 -5.39 49.24
N ILE A 208 -0.13 -4.90 50.30
CA ILE A 208 0.65 -3.64 50.26
C ILE A 208 1.87 -3.81 49.35
N ASN A 209 2.54 -4.96 49.44
CA ASN A 209 3.70 -5.24 48.60
C ASN A 209 3.28 -5.55 47.15
N LEU A 210 2.12 -6.17 46.94
CA LEU A 210 1.59 -6.36 45.59
C LEU A 210 1.22 -5.03 44.92
N ARG A 211 0.71 -4.06 45.70
CA ARG A 211 0.52 -2.68 45.24
C ARG A 211 1.86 -2.03 44.85
N LYS A 212 2.89 -2.17 45.69
CA LYS A 212 4.24 -1.67 45.37
C LYS A 212 4.79 -2.29 44.08
N CYS A 213 4.57 -3.59 43.84
CA CYS A 213 4.97 -4.22 42.58
C CYS A 213 4.27 -3.58 41.38
N MET A 214 2.96 -3.33 41.45
CA MET A 214 2.23 -2.64 40.38
C MET A 214 2.76 -1.21 40.13
N ASP A 215 3.05 -0.45 41.19
CA ASP A 215 3.66 0.87 41.09
C ASP A 215 5.04 0.78 40.41
N ASN A 216 5.85 -0.20 40.77
CA ASN A 216 7.15 -0.46 40.12
C ASN A 216 6.99 -0.83 38.64
N PHE A 217 6.00 -1.65 38.27
CA PHE A 217 5.75 -2.03 36.88
C PHE A 217 5.45 -0.81 36.01
N LYS A 218 4.63 0.12 36.53
CA LYS A 218 4.26 1.37 35.85
C LYS A 218 5.49 2.23 35.52
N HIS A 219 6.48 2.24 36.40
CA HIS A 219 7.67 3.08 36.28
C HIS A 219 8.95 2.32 35.91
N TYR A 220 8.85 1.01 35.60
CA TYR A 220 10.02 0.15 35.36
C TYR A 220 10.87 0.65 34.18
N ASN A 221 10.22 1.05 33.10
CA ASN A 221 10.93 1.56 31.92
C ASN A 221 11.77 2.81 32.25
N GLU A 222 11.23 3.71 33.06
CA GLU A 222 11.88 4.98 33.41
C GLU A 222 12.97 4.79 34.45
N ASN A 223 12.66 4.04 35.52
CA ASN A 223 13.54 3.91 36.68
C ASN A 223 14.63 2.86 36.48
N VAL A 224 14.40 1.84 35.64
CA VAL A 224 15.33 0.72 35.46
C VAL A 224 15.82 0.62 34.02
N LYS A 225 14.92 0.45 33.03
CA LYS A 225 15.35 0.14 31.65
C LYS A 225 16.14 1.29 31.03
N LYS A 226 15.66 2.54 31.12
CA LYS A 226 16.35 3.71 30.57
C LYS A 226 17.71 3.92 31.23
N VAL A 227 17.76 3.92 32.56
CA VAL A 227 19.00 4.08 33.34
C VAL A 227 20.02 2.99 32.99
N PHE A 228 19.57 1.73 32.92
CA PHE A 228 20.43 0.62 32.51
C PHE A 228 20.91 0.78 31.06
N LYS A 229 20.03 1.14 30.13
CA LYS A 229 20.36 1.32 28.70
C LYS A 229 21.40 2.40 28.48
N GLU A 230 21.32 3.52 29.19
CA GLU A 230 22.29 4.62 29.11
C GLU A 230 23.70 4.14 29.50
N LYS A 231 23.81 3.32 30.56
CA LYS A 231 25.08 2.74 31.01
C LYS A 231 25.57 1.62 30.09
N TYR A 232 24.67 0.76 29.64
CA TYR A 232 24.95 -0.38 28.75
C TYR A 232 25.35 0.05 27.33
N MET A 233 25.00 1.27 26.92
CA MET A 233 25.32 1.80 25.59
C MET A 233 26.81 1.74 25.27
N TYR A 234 27.67 2.04 26.24
CA TYR A 234 29.13 1.99 26.06
C TYR A 234 29.62 0.57 25.83
N PHE A 235 29.07 -0.41 26.53
CA PHE A 235 29.35 -1.82 26.25
C PHE A 235 28.85 -2.24 24.87
N SER A 236 27.70 -1.71 24.41
CA SER A 236 27.22 -1.96 23.04
C SER A 236 28.18 -1.40 21.98
N PHE A 237 28.80 -0.24 22.23
CA PHE A 237 29.85 0.29 21.37
C PHE A 237 31.10 -0.59 21.40
N LEU A 238 31.49 -1.12 22.56
CA LEU A 238 32.59 -2.07 22.68
C LEU A 238 32.38 -3.32 21.82
N LEU A 239 31.16 -3.87 21.82
CA LEU A 239 30.79 -5.00 20.96
C LEU A 239 30.94 -4.66 19.47
N SER A 240 30.53 -3.45 19.08
CA SER A 240 30.70 -2.97 17.72
C SER A 240 32.17 -2.83 17.36
N PHE A 241 33.00 -2.26 18.24
CA PHE A 241 34.43 -2.07 18.02
C PHE A 241 35.16 -3.38 17.84
N ARG A 242 34.86 -4.38 18.69
CA ARG A 242 35.37 -5.75 18.53
C ARG A 242 35.10 -6.26 17.11
N ASN A 243 33.85 -6.17 16.64
CA ASN A 243 33.49 -6.68 15.30
C ASN A 243 34.21 -5.91 14.19
N THR A 244 34.30 -4.59 14.31
CA THR A 244 35.02 -3.75 13.34
C THR A 244 36.52 -4.08 13.29
N ILE A 245 37.13 -4.46 14.41
CA ILE A 245 38.54 -4.88 14.48
C ILE A 245 38.76 -6.24 13.81
N GLU A 246 37.84 -7.20 14.01
CA GLU A 246 37.87 -8.48 13.31
C GLU A 246 37.68 -8.30 11.80
N GLU A 247 36.74 -7.45 11.37
CA GLU A 247 36.56 -7.08 9.97
C GLU A 247 37.83 -6.44 9.41
N PHE A 248 38.44 -5.50 10.13
CA PHE A 248 39.71 -4.90 9.75
C PHE A 248 40.83 -5.95 9.62
N HIS A 249 40.92 -6.91 10.54
CA HIS A 249 41.90 -7.99 10.47
C HIS A 249 41.72 -8.82 9.20
N ASN A 250 40.49 -9.27 8.94
CA ASN A 250 40.16 -10.08 7.76
C ASN A 250 40.40 -9.32 6.45
N ASP A 251 40.14 -8.02 6.45
CA ASP A 251 40.23 -7.16 5.27
C ASP A 251 41.61 -6.53 5.05
N SER A 252 42.51 -6.63 6.03
CA SER A 252 43.82 -5.98 6.02
C SER A 252 44.66 -6.31 4.78
N SER A 253 44.61 -7.56 4.30
CA SER A 253 45.31 -7.99 3.08
C SER A 253 44.77 -7.31 1.82
N ASP A 254 43.48 -6.97 1.77
CA ASP A 254 42.82 -6.31 0.64
C ASP A 254 42.98 -4.78 0.68
N LEU A 255 43.15 -4.19 1.88
CA LEU A 255 43.47 -2.77 2.04
C LEU A 255 44.82 -2.40 1.38
N ASN A 256 45.77 -3.35 1.31
CA ASN A 256 47.02 -3.18 0.54
C ASN A 256 46.77 -2.89 -0.95
N LYS A 257 45.63 -3.31 -1.49
CA LYS A 257 45.28 -3.16 -2.91
C LYS A 257 44.47 -1.90 -3.18
N PHE A 258 44.20 -1.09 -2.15
CA PHE A 258 43.35 0.08 -2.26
C PHE A 258 43.90 1.11 -3.25
N GLU A 259 45.23 1.26 -3.32
CA GLU A 259 45.89 2.09 -4.35
C GLU A 259 45.49 1.65 -5.77
N THR A 260 45.69 0.36 -6.09
CA THR A 260 45.29 -0.22 -7.38
C THR A 260 43.79 -0.07 -7.66
N TYR A 261 42.96 -0.17 -6.62
CA TYR A 261 41.53 0.03 -6.75
C TYR A 261 41.19 1.48 -7.11
N THR A 262 41.82 2.46 -6.46
CA THR A 262 41.62 3.88 -6.81
C THR A 262 42.10 4.22 -8.23
N ASP A 263 43.21 3.63 -8.69
CA ASP A 263 43.68 3.77 -10.08
C ASP A 263 42.65 3.23 -11.08
N THR A 264 42.16 2.01 -10.82
CA THR A 264 41.14 1.39 -11.67
C THR A 264 39.87 2.25 -11.72
N LEU A 265 39.43 2.80 -10.58
CA LEU A 265 38.26 3.69 -10.55
C LEU A 265 38.52 4.98 -11.32
N LYS A 266 39.70 5.58 -11.21
CA LYS A 266 40.11 6.78 -11.97
C LYS A 266 40.02 6.52 -13.48
N GLU A 267 40.53 5.39 -13.94
CA GLU A 267 40.42 4.97 -15.35
C GLU A 267 38.97 4.78 -15.80
N VAL A 268 38.15 4.13 -14.98
CA VAL A 268 36.73 3.91 -15.32
C VAL A 268 35.95 5.24 -15.33
N ILE A 269 36.22 6.17 -14.40
CA ILE A 269 35.64 7.50 -14.42
C ILE A 269 36.02 8.20 -15.73
N GLN A 270 37.30 8.18 -16.13
CA GLN A 270 37.74 8.79 -17.39
C GLN A 270 37.05 8.16 -18.61
N LYS A 271 36.95 6.83 -18.67
CA LYS A 271 36.19 6.12 -19.72
C LYS A 271 34.73 6.56 -19.75
N THR A 272 34.12 6.72 -18.56
CA THR A 272 32.73 7.15 -18.40
C THR A 272 32.54 8.58 -18.88
N GLU A 273 33.41 9.51 -18.47
CA GLU A 273 33.37 10.91 -18.93
C GLU A 273 33.54 11.01 -20.44
N ASN A 274 34.50 10.30 -21.03
CA ASN A 274 34.71 10.29 -22.48
C ASN A 274 33.50 9.75 -23.24
N SER A 275 32.80 8.74 -22.69
CA SER A 275 31.56 8.22 -23.29
C SER A 275 30.42 9.26 -23.26
N MET A 276 30.42 10.11 -22.22
CA MET A 276 29.34 11.04 -21.88
C MET A 276 29.62 12.52 -22.22
N ASP A 277 30.76 12.87 -22.83
CA ASP A 277 31.29 14.23 -22.99
C ASP A 277 30.34 15.25 -23.66
N GLY A 278 29.34 14.81 -24.43
CA GLY A 278 28.32 15.68 -25.04
C GLY A 278 27.05 15.95 -24.21
N ARG A 279 26.94 15.46 -22.97
CA ARG A 279 25.66 15.41 -22.22
C ARG A 279 25.58 16.25 -20.94
N LYS A 280 26.53 17.16 -20.73
CA LYS A 280 26.72 17.91 -19.47
C LYS A 280 25.53 18.77 -18.99
N SER A 281 24.45 18.94 -19.77
CA SER A 281 23.30 19.77 -19.37
C SER A 281 22.00 19.54 -20.17
N SER A 282 21.73 18.36 -20.73
CA SER A 282 20.51 18.17 -21.52
C SER A 282 19.20 18.19 -20.70
N LYS A 283 19.28 18.13 -19.35
CA LYS A 283 18.15 18.15 -18.40
C LYS A 283 17.06 17.13 -18.72
N ILE A 284 17.41 16.04 -19.41
CA ILE A 284 16.47 15.04 -19.91
C ILE A 284 15.94 14.21 -18.75
N GLY A 285 16.80 13.85 -17.80
CA GLY A 285 16.37 13.08 -16.62
C GLY A 285 15.33 13.86 -15.79
N ALA A 286 15.53 15.17 -15.61
CA ALA A 286 14.56 16.04 -14.95
C ALA A 286 13.24 16.15 -15.75
N MET A 287 13.31 16.18 -17.08
CA MET A 287 12.11 16.15 -17.93
C MET A 287 11.35 14.83 -17.81
N PHE A 288 12.03 13.68 -17.79
CA PHE A 288 11.41 12.37 -17.58
C PHE A 288 10.70 12.30 -16.23
N ARG A 289 11.35 12.74 -15.15
CA ARG A 289 10.73 12.80 -13.81
C ARG A 289 9.43 13.60 -13.80
N ARG A 290 9.37 14.75 -14.49
CA ARG A 290 8.12 15.53 -14.62
C ARG A 290 7.05 14.80 -15.40
N GLY A 291 7.42 14.03 -16.42
CA GLY A 291 6.48 13.24 -17.23
C GLY A 291 5.88 12.05 -16.47
N ILE A 292 6.66 11.39 -15.60
CA ILE A 292 6.25 10.19 -14.86
C ILE A 292 4.99 10.44 -14.01
N ASN A 293 4.92 11.55 -13.27
CA ASN A 293 3.76 11.84 -12.43
C ASN A 293 2.47 11.94 -13.25
N HIS A 294 2.53 12.57 -14.42
CA HIS A 294 1.38 12.64 -15.31
C HIS A 294 1.03 11.25 -15.89
N LEU A 295 2.03 10.43 -16.25
CA LEU A 295 1.81 9.06 -16.72
C LEU A 295 1.15 8.18 -15.63
N GLN A 296 1.58 8.31 -14.37
CA GLN A 296 0.95 7.66 -13.22
C GLN A 296 -0.49 8.13 -13.05
N THR A 297 -0.73 9.43 -13.16
CA THR A 297 -2.08 10.01 -13.00
C THR A 297 -3.06 9.52 -14.06
N ILE A 298 -2.64 9.41 -15.32
CA ILE A 298 -3.52 8.98 -16.43
C ILE A 298 -3.77 7.47 -16.45
N THR A 299 -2.94 6.68 -15.79
CA THR A 299 -3.10 5.22 -15.72
C THR A 299 -3.90 4.78 -14.49
N ASP A 300 -4.09 5.66 -13.50
CA ASP A 300 -5.00 5.43 -12.38
C ASP A 300 -6.44 5.80 -12.74
N SER A 301 -7.29 4.77 -12.87
CA SER A 301 -8.70 4.91 -13.23
C SER A 301 -9.54 5.66 -12.19
N LYS A 302 -9.05 5.84 -10.95
CA LYS A 302 -9.73 6.66 -9.94
C LYS A 302 -9.78 8.14 -10.32
N ASN A 303 -8.87 8.58 -11.18
CA ASN A 303 -8.81 9.95 -11.68
C ASN A 303 -9.62 10.13 -12.97
N ALA A 304 -10.44 9.15 -13.35
CA ALA A 304 -11.28 9.25 -14.54
C ALA A 304 -12.28 10.42 -14.43
N PRO A 305 -12.45 11.21 -15.50
CA PRO A 305 -13.43 12.30 -15.51
C PRO A 305 -14.86 11.76 -15.49
N THR A 306 -15.78 12.52 -14.91
CA THR A 306 -17.21 12.23 -14.99
C THR A 306 -17.68 12.29 -16.45
N ARG A 307 -18.48 11.30 -16.88
CA ARG A 307 -19.03 11.27 -18.23
C ARG A 307 -20.01 12.42 -18.45
N SER A 308 -19.66 13.30 -19.38
CA SER A 308 -20.44 14.45 -19.80
C SER A 308 -20.85 14.35 -21.27
N TRP A 309 -20.00 13.73 -22.09
CA TRP A 309 -20.24 13.53 -23.52
C TRP A 309 -20.56 12.08 -23.87
N THR A 310 -20.21 11.13 -23.01
CA THR A 310 -20.31 9.69 -23.29
C THR A 310 -21.24 8.97 -22.30
N ALA A 311 -22.08 9.71 -21.58
CA ALA A 311 -22.92 9.16 -20.52
C ALA A 311 -23.85 8.03 -21.01
N GLY A 312 -24.25 8.03 -22.29
CA GLY A 312 -25.10 6.99 -22.89
C GLY A 312 -24.37 5.71 -23.27
N PHE A 313 -23.04 5.69 -23.19
CA PHE A 313 -22.22 4.54 -23.54
C PHE A 313 -21.48 4.03 -22.28
N THR A 314 -21.59 2.74 -21.98
CA THR A 314 -20.84 2.15 -20.86
C THR A 314 -19.36 1.95 -21.21
N ASP A 315 -19.08 1.66 -22.48
CA ASP A 315 -17.77 1.49 -23.10
C ASP A 315 -17.83 1.86 -24.60
N ILE A 316 -16.69 1.76 -25.31
CA ILE A 316 -16.60 2.11 -26.73
C ILE A 316 -17.37 1.12 -27.62
N LYS A 317 -17.46 -0.16 -27.24
CA LYS A 317 -18.17 -1.17 -28.05
C LYS A 317 -19.66 -0.86 -28.14
N GLU A 318 -20.25 -0.36 -27.06
CA GLU A 318 -21.66 0.06 -27.05
C GLU A 318 -21.94 1.21 -28.04
N MET A 319 -20.94 2.01 -28.44
CA MET A 319 -21.14 3.01 -29.50
C MET A 319 -21.46 2.36 -30.86
N GLY A 320 -20.86 1.20 -31.16
CA GLY A 320 -21.12 0.46 -32.40
C GLY A 320 -22.56 -0.08 -32.49
N ARG A 321 -23.22 -0.25 -31.35
CA ARG A 321 -24.60 -0.77 -31.28
C ARG A 321 -25.65 0.22 -31.74
N VAL A 322 -25.30 1.50 -31.90
CA VAL A 322 -26.25 2.54 -32.33
C VAL A 322 -26.93 2.18 -33.66
N SER A 323 -26.21 1.54 -34.59
CA SER A 323 -26.82 1.09 -35.85
C SER A 323 -27.83 -0.05 -35.63
N GLU A 324 -27.55 -0.98 -34.73
CA GLU A 324 -28.46 -2.06 -34.37
C GLU A 324 -29.67 -1.54 -33.58
N ASP A 325 -29.44 -0.58 -32.69
CA ASP A 325 -30.46 0.08 -31.87
C ASP A 325 -31.52 0.78 -32.72
N LEU A 326 -31.10 1.49 -33.78
CA LEU A 326 -32.01 2.14 -34.73
C LEU A 326 -32.90 1.10 -35.45
N LYS A 327 -32.38 -0.09 -35.72
CA LYS A 327 -33.09 -1.20 -36.39
C LYS A 327 -33.83 -2.12 -35.41
N SER A 328 -33.71 -1.88 -34.11
CA SER A 328 -34.30 -2.73 -33.11
C SER A 328 -35.82 -2.69 -33.18
N LYS A 329 -36.46 -3.84 -32.96
CA LYS A 329 -37.92 -3.96 -32.96
C LYS A 329 -38.57 -2.97 -31.98
N TRP A 330 -37.99 -2.82 -30.80
CA TRP A 330 -38.50 -1.88 -29.80
C TRP A 330 -38.46 -0.42 -30.30
N PHE A 331 -37.35 0.01 -30.92
CA PHE A 331 -37.26 1.37 -31.46
C PHE A 331 -38.26 1.60 -32.59
N GLN A 332 -38.40 0.62 -33.50
CA GLN A 332 -39.36 0.68 -34.60
C GLN A 332 -40.82 0.72 -34.10
N ASP A 333 -41.16 -0.09 -33.10
CA ASP A 333 -42.53 -0.19 -32.57
C ASP A 333 -42.90 1.03 -31.70
N LYS A 334 -41.98 1.46 -30.82
CA LYS A 334 -42.27 2.42 -29.75
C LYS A 334 -41.87 3.85 -30.06
N ILE A 335 -40.91 4.06 -30.97
CA ILE A 335 -40.32 5.37 -31.27
C ILE A 335 -40.64 5.81 -32.70
N SER A 336 -40.23 5.05 -33.72
CA SER A 336 -40.50 5.43 -35.12
C SER A 336 -41.90 5.05 -35.61
N LYS A 337 -42.63 4.22 -34.86
CA LYS A 337 -43.97 3.70 -35.21
C LYS A 337 -44.01 3.10 -36.62
N GLY A 338 -43.01 2.31 -36.96
CA GLY A 338 -42.86 1.64 -38.26
C GLY A 338 -42.33 2.52 -39.39
N LYS A 339 -42.00 3.80 -39.13
CA LYS A 339 -41.32 4.67 -40.11
C LYS A 339 -39.85 4.29 -40.27
N SER A 340 -39.31 4.54 -41.47
CA SER A 340 -37.91 4.25 -41.82
C SER A 340 -36.94 5.06 -40.95
N THR A 341 -35.88 4.40 -40.49
CA THR A 341 -34.77 4.99 -39.71
C THR A 341 -33.56 5.37 -40.55
N GLU A 342 -33.60 5.12 -41.86
CA GLU A 342 -32.48 5.33 -42.80
C GLU A 342 -31.99 6.79 -42.79
N VAL A 343 -32.88 7.75 -42.57
CA VAL A 343 -32.52 9.17 -42.50
C VAL A 343 -31.55 9.45 -41.33
N LEU A 344 -31.74 8.80 -40.18
CA LEU A 344 -30.84 8.92 -39.04
C LEU A 344 -29.54 8.16 -39.28
N GLU A 345 -29.62 6.94 -39.83
CA GLU A 345 -28.44 6.12 -40.16
C GLU A 345 -27.49 6.86 -41.10
N LYS A 346 -28.03 7.46 -42.17
CA LYS A 346 -27.24 8.24 -43.14
C LYS A 346 -26.57 9.45 -42.49
N ASN A 347 -27.29 10.18 -41.64
CA ASN A 347 -26.74 11.39 -41.00
C ASN A 347 -25.72 11.07 -39.90
N LEU A 348 -25.77 9.87 -39.30
CA LEU A 348 -24.78 9.38 -38.32
C LEU A 348 -23.55 8.71 -38.97
N GLY A 349 -23.39 8.77 -40.30
CA GLY A 349 -22.26 8.13 -41.01
C GLY A 349 -20.88 8.43 -40.42
N GLU A 350 -20.57 9.71 -40.17
CA GLU A 350 -19.27 10.09 -39.59
C GLU A 350 -19.12 9.67 -38.12
N PHE A 351 -20.22 9.52 -37.38
CA PHE A 351 -20.18 8.96 -36.03
C PHE A 351 -19.72 7.51 -36.09
N PHE A 352 -20.20 6.70 -37.04
CA PHE A 352 -19.75 5.32 -37.19
C PHE A 352 -18.26 5.22 -37.55
N ASN A 353 -17.76 6.09 -38.45
CA ASN A 353 -16.33 6.20 -38.72
C ASN A 353 -15.54 6.53 -37.44
N PHE A 354 -16.04 7.47 -36.64
CA PHE A 354 -15.43 7.85 -35.36
C PHE A 354 -15.37 6.67 -34.37
N VAL A 355 -16.39 5.80 -34.33
CA VAL A 355 -16.38 4.59 -33.49
C VAL A 355 -15.20 3.67 -33.83
N GLU A 356 -14.98 3.38 -35.12
CA GLU A 356 -13.88 2.50 -35.55
C GLU A 356 -12.51 3.06 -35.12
N MET A 357 -12.30 4.38 -35.26
CA MET A 357 -11.07 5.02 -34.81
C MET A 357 -10.89 4.99 -33.28
N MET A 358 -11.99 5.13 -32.52
CA MET A 358 -11.96 5.03 -31.07
C MET A 358 -11.61 3.61 -30.59
N ILE A 359 -12.07 2.57 -31.28
CA ILE A 359 -11.71 1.17 -30.98
C ILE A 359 -10.20 0.95 -31.12
N GLU A 360 -9.59 1.43 -32.20
CA GLU A 360 -8.13 1.32 -32.40
C GLU A 360 -7.34 2.13 -31.36
N LEU A 361 -7.85 3.31 -30.98
CA LEU A 361 -7.26 4.11 -29.90
C LEU A 361 -7.33 3.35 -28.56
N GLU A 362 -8.48 2.80 -28.19
CA GLU A 362 -8.66 2.02 -26.96
C GLU A 362 -7.74 0.81 -26.88
N LYS A 363 -7.57 0.09 -27.99
CA LYS A 363 -6.66 -1.05 -28.10
C LYS A 363 -5.21 -0.63 -27.85
N SER A 364 -4.78 0.47 -28.48
CA SER A 364 -3.43 1.01 -28.29
C SER A 364 -3.20 1.59 -26.89
N TRP A 365 -4.22 2.20 -26.28
CA TRP A 365 -4.23 2.69 -24.91
C TRP A 365 -4.12 1.55 -23.90
N SER A 366 -4.93 0.50 -24.05
CA SER A 366 -4.90 -0.68 -23.17
C SER A 366 -3.53 -1.33 -23.18
N THR A 367 -2.92 -1.43 -24.38
CA THR A 367 -1.55 -1.96 -24.54
C THR A 367 -0.52 -1.04 -23.86
N PHE A 368 -0.67 0.28 -24.01
CA PHE A 368 0.17 1.25 -23.32
C PHE A 368 0.04 1.15 -21.79
N GLN A 369 -1.18 1.08 -21.25
CA GLN A 369 -1.42 0.92 -19.81
C GLN A 369 -0.77 -0.35 -19.27
N LYS A 370 -0.95 -1.47 -19.96
CA LYS A 370 -0.31 -2.75 -19.58
C LYS A 370 1.21 -2.63 -19.51
N LEU A 371 1.83 -2.11 -20.56
CA LEU A 371 3.28 -1.89 -20.60
C LEU A 371 3.73 -0.87 -19.55
N PHE A 372 2.93 0.14 -19.23
CA PHE A 372 3.25 1.09 -18.19
C PHE A 372 3.33 0.40 -16.83
N PHE A 373 2.37 -0.46 -16.48
CA PHE A 373 2.43 -1.21 -15.22
C PHE A 373 3.63 -2.16 -15.17
N GLU A 374 3.96 -2.82 -16.28
CA GLU A 374 5.14 -3.70 -16.39
C GLU A 374 6.48 -2.94 -16.31
N SER A 375 6.54 -1.72 -16.85
CA SER A 375 7.79 -0.96 -17.04
C SER A 375 7.96 0.27 -16.14
N SER A 376 6.98 0.60 -15.29
CA SER A 376 6.96 1.84 -14.49
C SER A 376 8.20 2.01 -13.61
N HIS A 377 8.63 0.94 -12.94
CA HIS A 377 9.87 0.96 -12.14
C HIS A 377 11.10 1.27 -13.00
N PHE A 378 11.23 0.64 -14.17
CA PHE A 378 12.35 0.89 -15.09
C PHE A 378 12.35 2.32 -15.64
N LEU A 379 11.17 2.92 -15.84
CA LEU A 379 11.04 4.31 -16.26
C LEU A 379 11.57 5.26 -15.16
N GLU A 380 11.23 5.02 -13.89
CA GLU A 380 11.78 5.78 -12.75
C GLU A 380 13.30 5.60 -12.61
N VAL A 381 13.78 4.35 -12.71
CA VAL A 381 15.21 4.04 -12.69
C VAL A 381 15.95 4.76 -13.80
N THR A 382 15.42 4.73 -15.03
CA THR A 382 15.99 5.45 -16.17
C THR A 382 16.05 6.95 -15.89
N ALA A 383 14.94 7.54 -15.43
CA ALA A 383 14.88 8.97 -15.15
C ALA A 383 15.89 9.39 -14.07
N ASN A 384 16.02 8.60 -12.99
CA ASN A 384 16.95 8.88 -11.90
C ASN A 384 18.41 8.75 -12.33
N LYS A 385 18.78 7.65 -13.00
CA LYS A 385 20.15 7.41 -13.47
C LYS A 385 20.59 8.42 -14.52
N VAL A 386 19.72 8.74 -15.48
CA VAL A 386 20.01 9.77 -16.49
C VAL A 386 20.16 11.13 -15.81
N ASN A 387 19.27 11.51 -14.89
CA ASN A 387 19.38 12.79 -14.17
C ASN A 387 20.66 12.87 -13.34
N PHE A 388 21.02 11.79 -12.64
CA PHE A 388 22.23 11.72 -11.83
C PHE A 388 23.48 11.84 -12.70
N THR A 389 23.52 11.11 -13.83
CA THR A 389 24.61 11.13 -14.79
C THR A 389 24.78 12.52 -15.41
N GLU A 390 23.70 13.15 -15.89
CA GLU A 390 23.74 14.50 -16.46
C GLU A 390 24.24 15.54 -15.44
N TYR A 391 23.81 15.43 -14.18
CA TYR A 391 24.18 16.38 -13.14
C TYR A 391 25.68 16.30 -12.77
N HIS A 392 26.24 15.09 -12.71
CA HIS A 392 27.62 14.84 -12.27
C HIS A 392 28.63 14.72 -13.42
N SER A 393 28.17 14.68 -14.67
CA SER A 393 29.06 14.65 -15.84
C SER A 393 30.05 15.82 -15.81
N SER A 394 31.35 15.52 -15.84
CA SER A 394 32.46 16.49 -15.72
C SER A 394 32.48 17.32 -14.44
N LYS A 395 31.83 16.84 -13.37
CA LYS A 395 31.88 17.42 -12.03
C LYS A 395 32.49 16.48 -11.00
N ILE A 396 32.88 15.26 -11.40
CA ILE A 396 33.62 14.35 -10.53
C ILE A 396 35.07 14.82 -10.51
N ASP A 397 35.48 15.47 -9.42
CA ASP A 397 36.88 15.85 -9.23
C ASP A 397 37.71 14.61 -8.88
N VAL A 398 38.40 14.01 -9.85
CA VAL A 398 39.21 12.80 -9.59
C VAL A 398 40.40 13.02 -8.65
N LYS A 399 40.74 14.27 -8.28
CA LYS A 399 41.84 14.55 -7.35
C LYS A 399 41.62 13.96 -5.96
N PHE A 400 40.36 13.82 -5.50
CA PHE A 400 40.10 13.19 -4.20
C PHE A 400 40.60 11.74 -4.14
N LEU A 401 40.72 11.04 -5.28
CA LEU A 401 41.26 9.67 -5.32
C LEU A 401 42.75 9.65 -4.97
N ASP A 402 43.49 10.68 -5.37
CA ASP A 402 44.91 10.84 -5.03
C ASP A 402 45.07 11.14 -3.53
N GLU A 403 44.15 11.92 -2.95
CA GLU A 403 44.10 12.16 -1.49
C GLU A 403 43.78 10.87 -0.72
N TYR A 404 42.78 10.11 -1.14
CA TYR A 404 42.46 8.80 -0.57
C TYR A 404 43.69 7.90 -0.56
N ARG A 405 44.39 7.77 -1.70
CA ARG A 405 45.63 7.00 -1.79
C ARG A 405 46.67 7.48 -0.79
N ASN A 406 46.87 8.79 -0.68
CA ASN A 406 47.84 9.36 0.27
C ASN A 406 47.46 9.10 1.73
N ILE A 407 46.17 9.07 2.07
CA ILE A 407 45.71 8.68 3.41
C ILE A 407 46.17 7.26 3.72
N PHE A 408 45.93 6.28 2.84
CA PHE A 408 46.34 4.89 3.08
C PHE A 408 47.87 4.68 3.06
N LYS A 409 48.63 5.51 2.33
CA LYS A 409 50.10 5.51 2.41
C LYS A 409 50.61 6.06 3.74
N ASN A 410 49.98 7.12 4.25
CA ASN A 410 50.44 7.83 5.45
C ASN A 410 49.86 7.29 6.76
N CYS A 411 48.72 6.59 6.70
CA CYS A 411 48.11 5.89 7.81
C CYS A 411 48.47 4.41 7.68
N GLU A 412 49.75 4.07 7.90
CA GLU A 412 50.24 2.68 7.82
C GLU A 412 49.25 1.74 8.54
N TYR A 413 48.68 0.77 7.81
CA TYR A 413 47.87 -0.27 8.41
C TYR A 413 48.77 -1.46 8.73
N LYS A 414 48.87 -1.79 10.02
CA LYS A 414 49.50 -3.03 10.50
C LYS A 414 48.44 -3.83 11.20
N SER A 415 48.13 -5.01 10.68
CA SER A 415 47.13 -5.89 11.30
C SER A 415 47.82 -6.67 12.42
N SER A 416 47.37 -6.46 13.65
CA SER A 416 47.70 -7.30 14.81
C SER A 416 46.39 -7.72 15.45
N PHE A 417 46.12 -9.02 15.48
CA PHE A 417 44.89 -9.58 16.04
C PHE A 417 45.25 -10.76 16.95
N ASP A 418 45.06 -10.58 18.25
CA ASP A 418 45.21 -11.67 19.21
C ASP A 418 43.91 -12.48 19.27
N SER A 419 43.84 -13.52 18.44
CA SER A 419 42.68 -14.41 18.37
C SER A 419 42.38 -15.10 19.70
N LYS A 420 43.40 -15.34 20.54
CA LYS A 420 43.24 -16.00 21.83
C LYS A 420 42.63 -15.05 22.86
N HIS A 421 43.12 -13.81 22.92
CA HIS A 421 42.54 -12.78 23.78
C HIS A 421 41.07 -12.52 23.44
N TYR A 422 40.76 -12.26 22.16
CA TYR A 422 39.38 -11.99 21.73
C TYR A 422 38.44 -13.17 21.93
N SER A 423 38.92 -14.41 21.82
CA SER A 423 38.10 -15.59 22.13
C SER A 423 37.65 -15.66 23.59
N THR A 424 38.45 -15.09 24.50
CA THR A 424 38.13 -15.01 25.93
C THR A 424 37.10 -13.93 26.18
N PHE A 425 37.31 -12.72 25.62
CA PHE A 425 36.28 -11.67 25.61
C PHE A 425 34.94 -12.14 25.03
N ASP A 426 34.97 -12.91 23.93
CA ASP A 426 33.77 -13.39 23.26
C ASP A 426 32.91 -14.33 24.12
N LYS A 427 33.53 -15.00 25.10
CA LYS A 427 32.81 -15.78 26.12
C LYS A 427 32.29 -14.87 27.23
N GLU A 428 33.15 -14.05 27.81
CA GLU A 428 32.80 -13.24 28.99
C GLU A 428 31.79 -12.12 28.68
N LYS A 429 31.76 -11.60 27.44
CA LYS A 429 30.76 -10.62 27.01
C LYS A 429 29.32 -11.12 27.16
N MET A 430 29.11 -12.44 27.20
CA MET A 430 27.79 -13.04 27.38
C MET A 430 27.18 -12.68 28.74
N VAL A 431 28.00 -12.50 29.79
CA VAL A 431 27.51 -12.12 31.12
C VAL A 431 26.70 -10.82 31.06
N LEU A 432 27.25 -9.77 30.43
CA LEU A 432 26.56 -8.50 30.27
C LEU A 432 25.40 -8.57 29.26
N LYS A 433 25.49 -9.42 28.22
CA LYS A 433 24.37 -9.63 27.29
C LYS A 433 23.17 -10.31 27.95
N ASP A 434 23.42 -11.29 28.81
CA ASP A 434 22.39 -12.00 29.56
C ASP A 434 21.68 -11.06 30.54
N ILE A 435 22.46 -10.21 31.22
CA ILE A 435 21.93 -9.13 32.07
C ILE A 435 21.01 -8.20 31.25
N ASN A 436 21.45 -7.70 30.09
CA ASN A 436 20.59 -6.83 29.26
C ASN A 436 19.33 -7.55 28.79
N SER A 437 19.44 -8.83 28.39
CA SER A 437 18.32 -9.67 27.95
C SER A 437 17.26 -9.83 29.05
N VAL A 438 17.69 -10.04 30.30
CA VAL A 438 16.80 -10.08 31.46
C VAL A 438 16.09 -8.75 31.66
N VAL A 439 16.83 -7.64 31.65
CA VAL A 439 16.24 -6.29 31.83
C VAL A 439 15.20 -6.00 30.74
N ASP A 440 15.47 -6.39 29.49
CA ASP A 440 14.52 -6.29 28.37
C ASP A 440 13.28 -7.17 28.55
N SER A 441 13.46 -8.41 29.04
CA SER A 441 12.37 -9.36 29.28
C SER A 441 11.43 -8.85 30.37
N ILE A 442 11.97 -8.29 31.45
CA ILE A 442 11.18 -7.70 32.54
C ILE A 442 10.47 -6.42 32.06
N ASN A 443 11.15 -5.57 31.28
CA ASN A 443 10.53 -4.38 30.71
C ASN A 443 9.35 -4.71 29.78
N THR A 444 9.52 -5.73 28.94
CA THR A 444 8.46 -6.23 28.05
C THR A 444 7.28 -6.75 28.85
N TRP A 445 7.54 -7.62 29.84
CA TRP A 445 6.50 -8.17 30.69
C TRP A 445 5.74 -7.10 31.48
N THR A 446 6.45 -6.12 32.07
CA THR A 446 5.84 -5.03 32.84
C THR A 446 5.00 -4.12 31.95
N SER A 447 5.48 -3.77 30.76
CA SER A 447 4.74 -2.95 29.79
C SER A 447 3.46 -3.64 29.30
N GLU A 448 3.54 -4.94 28.98
CA GLU A 448 2.37 -5.77 28.62
C GLU A 448 1.37 -5.86 29.78
N THR A 449 1.86 -5.93 31.01
CA THR A 449 1.02 -6.03 32.21
C THR A 449 0.30 -4.71 32.49
N VAL A 450 1.00 -3.58 32.46
CA VAL A 450 0.42 -2.24 32.70
C VAL A 450 -0.58 -1.85 31.60
N SER A 451 -0.33 -2.23 30.35
CA SER A 451 -1.25 -1.95 29.23
C SER A 451 -2.53 -2.79 29.24
N SER A 452 -2.51 -3.94 29.93
CA SER A 452 -3.66 -4.87 29.98
C SER A 452 -4.46 -4.83 31.28
N ILE A 453 -3.98 -4.10 32.30
CA ILE A 453 -4.58 -4.03 33.63
C ILE A 453 -4.80 -2.57 34.03
N ASP A 454 -6.03 -2.24 34.42
CA ASP A 454 -6.36 -0.94 35.02
C ASP A 454 -5.86 -0.88 36.48
N PRO A 455 -4.87 -0.02 36.80
CA PRO A 455 -4.30 0.05 38.15
C PRO A 455 -5.30 0.54 39.20
N ASP A 456 -6.25 1.41 38.85
CA ASP A 456 -7.21 1.96 39.79
C ASP A 456 -8.26 0.91 40.19
N VAL A 457 -8.70 0.10 39.23
CA VAL A 457 -9.55 -1.07 39.49
C VAL A 457 -8.82 -2.08 40.37
N PHE A 458 -7.54 -2.32 40.11
CA PHE A 458 -6.71 -3.21 40.93
C PHE A 458 -6.51 -2.68 42.36
N TYR A 459 -6.22 -1.39 42.54
CA TYR A 459 -6.05 -0.78 43.87
C TYR A 459 -7.36 -0.79 44.67
N SER A 460 -8.49 -0.51 44.00
CA SER A 460 -9.82 -0.62 44.60
C SER A 460 -10.10 -2.05 45.08
N PHE A 461 -9.79 -3.06 44.27
CA PHE A 461 -9.92 -4.46 44.66
C PHE A 461 -9.08 -4.81 45.89
N LEU A 462 -7.80 -4.40 45.95
CA LEU A 462 -6.94 -4.66 47.11
C LEU A 462 -7.46 -4.01 48.40
N SER A 463 -8.08 -2.84 48.30
CA SER A 463 -8.72 -2.14 49.41
C SER A 463 -9.95 -2.88 49.93
N GLN A 464 -10.81 -3.36 49.01
CA GLN A 464 -11.97 -4.18 49.34
C GLN A 464 -11.55 -5.51 49.98
N MET A 465 -10.56 -6.20 49.39
CA MET A 465 -10.02 -7.46 49.91
C MET A 465 -9.48 -7.32 51.34
N ASN A 466 -8.94 -6.15 51.71
CA ASN A 466 -8.51 -5.88 53.08
C ASN A 466 -9.69 -5.90 54.07
N SER A 467 -10.82 -5.33 53.66
CA SER A 467 -12.02 -5.15 54.48
C SER A 467 -12.87 -6.43 54.59
N THR A 468 -12.65 -7.41 53.72
CA THR A 468 -13.35 -8.71 53.74
C THR A 468 -12.87 -9.60 54.88
N ASN A 469 -13.76 -10.01 55.78
CA ASN A 469 -13.44 -10.99 56.83
C ASN A 469 -13.27 -12.39 56.22
N LEU A 470 -12.14 -13.06 56.54
CA LEU A 470 -11.92 -14.44 56.13
C LEU A 470 -12.83 -15.37 56.94
N GLN A 471 -13.43 -16.33 56.26
CA GLN A 471 -14.30 -17.32 56.88
C GLN A 471 -13.46 -18.48 57.45
N SER A 472 -14.07 -19.28 58.32
CA SER A 472 -13.43 -20.50 58.87
C SER A 472 -13.20 -21.59 57.82
N ASP A 473 -13.84 -21.47 56.65
CA ASP A 473 -13.69 -22.37 55.51
C ASP A 473 -12.96 -21.66 54.34
N ALA A 474 -12.06 -22.40 53.68
CA ALA A 474 -11.22 -21.89 52.61
C ALA A 474 -12.00 -21.62 51.32
N GLN A 475 -13.00 -22.44 51.02
CA GLN A 475 -13.85 -22.28 49.83
C GLN A 475 -14.74 -21.05 50.00
N ALA A 476 -15.40 -20.89 51.15
CA ALA A 476 -16.21 -19.72 51.47
C ALA A 476 -15.39 -18.40 51.46
N SER A 477 -14.15 -18.44 51.95
CA SER A 477 -13.23 -17.29 51.89
C SER A 477 -12.84 -16.92 50.46
N LEU A 478 -12.57 -17.92 49.61
CA LEU A 478 -12.24 -17.71 48.21
C LEU A 478 -13.44 -17.17 47.42
N ASP A 479 -14.64 -17.69 47.66
CA ASP A 479 -15.87 -17.22 47.00
C ASP A 479 -16.22 -15.79 47.41
N SER A 480 -15.97 -15.44 48.68
CA SER A 480 -16.07 -14.06 49.16
C SER A 480 -15.12 -13.13 48.40
N ILE A 481 -13.87 -13.55 48.14
CA ILE A 481 -12.89 -12.76 47.36
C ILE A 481 -13.29 -12.66 45.88
N ARG A 482 -13.81 -13.75 45.29
CA ARG A 482 -14.29 -13.80 43.89
C ARG A 482 -15.46 -12.85 43.65
N SER A 483 -16.28 -12.62 44.67
CA SER A 483 -17.44 -11.72 44.61
C SER A 483 -17.08 -10.23 44.63
N LEU A 484 -15.83 -9.87 44.96
CA LEU A 484 -15.41 -8.47 45.05
C LEU A 484 -15.32 -7.80 43.68
N ASN A 485 -15.68 -6.51 43.65
CA ASN A 485 -15.55 -5.70 42.44
C ASN A 485 -14.07 -5.60 42.04
N GLY A 486 -13.77 -5.92 40.78
CA GLY A 486 -12.41 -5.93 40.24
C GLY A 486 -11.67 -7.27 40.32
N TYR A 487 -12.29 -8.33 40.85
CA TYR A 487 -11.66 -9.67 40.91
C TYR A 487 -11.22 -10.19 39.55
N GLN A 488 -11.98 -9.97 38.47
CA GLN A 488 -11.57 -10.43 37.14
C GLN A 488 -10.27 -9.76 36.67
N SER A 489 -10.12 -8.45 36.88
CA SER A 489 -8.89 -7.71 36.57
C SER A 489 -7.73 -8.18 37.46
N PHE A 490 -7.98 -8.40 38.75
CA PHE A 490 -7.01 -8.99 39.67
C PHE A 490 -6.56 -10.39 39.23
N ASN A 491 -7.50 -11.26 38.85
CA ASN A 491 -7.22 -12.63 38.43
C ASN A 491 -6.36 -12.66 37.14
N LYS A 492 -6.67 -11.80 36.17
CA LYS A 492 -5.85 -11.62 34.95
C LYS A 492 -4.43 -11.13 35.24
N LEU A 493 -4.25 -10.30 36.27
CA LEU A 493 -2.93 -9.85 36.70
C LEU A 493 -2.14 -11.02 37.32
N ILE A 494 -2.69 -11.68 38.34
CA ILE A 494 -1.97 -12.74 39.08
C ILE A 494 -1.68 -13.97 38.21
N GLU A 495 -2.46 -14.18 37.15
CA GLU A 495 -2.18 -15.20 36.13
C GLU A 495 -0.80 -15.00 35.48
N LYS A 496 -0.37 -13.76 35.29
CA LYS A 496 0.90 -13.43 34.63
C LYS A 496 2.13 -13.67 35.52
N PHE A 497 1.94 -13.93 36.81
CA PHE A 497 3.04 -14.02 37.79
C PHE A 497 3.89 -15.29 37.66
N GLU A 498 3.37 -16.35 37.04
CA GLU A 498 4.17 -17.54 36.71
C GLU A 498 5.29 -17.21 35.70
N LYS A 499 4.96 -16.41 34.67
CA LYS A 499 5.95 -15.91 33.70
C LYS A 499 6.94 -14.96 34.38
N LEU A 500 6.47 -14.09 35.29
CA LEU A 500 7.34 -13.18 36.03
C LEU A 500 8.36 -13.94 36.90
N GLU A 501 7.92 -14.96 37.64
CA GLU A 501 8.80 -15.82 38.47
C GLU A 501 9.91 -16.44 37.63
N THR A 502 9.56 -16.97 36.45
CA THR A 502 10.52 -17.56 35.52
C THR A 502 11.59 -16.53 35.10
N ILE A 503 11.17 -15.32 34.73
CA ILE A 503 12.10 -14.25 34.31
C ILE A 503 12.97 -13.79 35.50
N GLN A 504 12.40 -13.64 36.70
CA GLN A 504 13.14 -13.25 37.91
C GLN A 504 14.14 -14.32 38.38
N ASN A 505 13.86 -15.59 38.15
CA ASN A 505 14.80 -16.67 38.41
C ASN A 505 16.00 -16.59 37.43
N THR A 506 15.75 -16.30 36.15
CA THR A 506 16.83 -16.02 35.19
C THR A 506 17.65 -14.80 35.60
N ALA A 507 17.00 -13.75 36.13
CA ALA A 507 17.70 -12.57 36.65
C ALA A 507 18.68 -12.90 37.78
N SER A 508 18.27 -13.75 38.72
CA SER A 508 19.14 -14.19 39.82
C SER A 508 20.40 -14.92 39.33
N THR A 509 20.28 -15.69 38.24
CA THR A 509 21.43 -16.35 37.59
C THR A 509 22.30 -15.35 36.83
N ALA A 510 21.70 -14.43 36.08
CA ALA A 510 22.43 -13.45 35.27
C ALA A 510 23.21 -12.43 36.13
N PHE A 511 22.66 -12.04 37.29
CA PHE A 511 23.30 -11.10 38.22
C PHE A 511 24.22 -11.77 39.25
N ASN A 512 24.76 -12.95 38.92
CA ASN A 512 25.68 -13.68 39.79
C ASN A 512 27.00 -12.90 39.98
N GLU A 513 27.38 -12.65 41.24
CA GLU A 513 28.57 -11.86 41.59
C GLU A 513 29.88 -12.46 41.09
N ASN A 514 30.02 -13.78 41.11
CA ASN A 514 31.23 -14.45 40.66
C ASN A 514 31.38 -14.34 39.14
N LEU A 515 30.27 -14.45 38.39
CA LEU A 515 30.30 -14.28 36.93
C LEU A 515 30.63 -12.83 36.55
N ILE A 516 30.01 -11.85 37.20
CA ILE A 516 30.27 -10.43 36.93
C ILE A 516 31.73 -10.08 37.27
N SER A 517 32.20 -10.48 38.46
CA SER A 517 33.56 -10.19 38.91
C SER A 517 34.63 -10.91 38.08
N GLY A 518 34.30 -12.07 37.48
CA GLY A 518 35.17 -12.76 36.54
C GLY A 518 35.26 -12.08 35.18
N ALA A 519 34.14 -11.53 34.69
CA ALA A 519 34.07 -10.87 33.38
C ALA A 519 34.69 -9.45 33.38
N GLU A 520 34.60 -8.71 34.50
CA GLU A 520 35.10 -7.34 34.65
C GLU A 520 36.59 -7.15 34.27
N PRO A 521 37.56 -7.92 34.81
CA PRO A 521 38.96 -7.76 34.45
C PRO A 521 39.24 -8.11 32.99
N ILE A 522 38.56 -9.11 32.43
CA ILE A 522 38.73 -9.53 31.03
C ILE A 522 38.24 -8.43 30.08
N ILE A 523 37.05 -7.86 30.35
CA ILE A 523 36.51 -6.75 29.55
C ILE A 523 37.40 -5.51 29.66
N SER A 524 37.93 -5.22 30.85
CA SER A 524 38.85 -4.10 31.07
C SER A 524 40.18 -4.29 30.33
N GLU A 525 40.75 -5.49 30.38
CA GLU A 525 41.97 -5.85 29.65
C GLU A 525 41.76 -5.69 28.13
N THR A 526 40.64 -6.17 27.59
CA THR A 526 40.31 -6.01 26.16
C THR A 526 40.22 -4.55 25.72
N ILE A 527 39.69 -3.66 26.56
CA ILE A 527 39.67 -2.23 26.23
C ILE A 527 41.11 -1.67 26.23
N GLY A 528 41.95 -2.09 27.18
CA GLY A 528 43.36 -1.75 27.20
C GLY A 528 44.10 -2.20 25.94
N GLU A 529 43.85 -3.44 25.49
CA GLU A 529 44.39 -3.95 24.23
C GLU A 529 43.88 -3.17 23.02
N PHE A 530 42.59 -2.81 22.99
CA PHE A 530 42.04 -1.94 21.94
C PHE A 530 42.75 -0.60 21.88
N GLN A 531 43.01 0.02 23.04
CA GLN A 531 43.71 1.30 23.14
C GLN A 531 45.16 1.24 22.64
N GLN A 532 45.79 0.06 22.74
CA GLN A 532 47.18 -0.16 22.29
C GLN A 532 47.26 -0.79 20.89
N SER A 533 46.12 -1.16 20.30
CA SER A 533 46.08 -1.87 19.03
C SER A 533 46.55 -1.00 17.86
N ASN A 534 47.21 -1.64 16.88
CA ASN A 534 47.52 -0.98 15.61
C ASN A 534 46.27 -0.51 14.85
N PHE A 535 45.12 -1.14 15.10
CA PHE A 535 43.84 -0.68 14.57
C PHE A 535 43.48 0.72 15.08
N LEU A 536 43.64 0.99 16.38
CA LEU A 536 43.33 2.32 16.91
C LEU A 536 44.28 3.38 16.37
N VAL A 537 45.56 3.07 16.18
CA VAL A 537 46.52 3.98 15.53
C VAL A 537 46.05 4.33 14.12
N PHE A 538 45.66 3.31 13.34
CA PHE A 538 45.12 3.49 12.00
C PHE A 538 43.82 4.31 12.00
N SER A 539 42.88 3.94 12.85
CA SER A 539 41.59 4.61 13.02
C SER A 539 41.74 6.09 13.39
N ASN A 540 42.61 6.40 14.35
CA ASN A 540 42.96 7.75 14.75
C ASN A 540 43.56 8.56 13.59
N CYS A 541 44.47 7.95 12.81
CA CYS A 541 45.02 8.59 11.63
C CYS A 541 43.94 8.90 10.57
N LEU A 542 42.94 8.02 10.41
CA LEU A 542 41.78 8.30 9.55
C LEU A 542 40.97 9.48 10.09
N VAL A 543 40.69 9.56 11.39
CA VAL A 543 39.92 10.70 11.97
C VAL A 543 40.54 12.05 11.62
N ASP A 544 41.86 12.15 11.66
CA ASP A 544 42.57 13.40 11.37
C ASP A 544 42.58 13.78 9.89
N LYS A 545 42.39 12.80 8.99
CA LYS A 545 42.67 12.95 7.55
C LYS A 545 41.49 12.64 6.64
N PHE A 546 40.43 12.01 7.14
CA PHE A 546 39.34 11.46 6.33
C PHE A 546 38.11 12.36 6.38
N THR A 547 37.89 13.14 5.31
CA THR A 547 36.74 14.04 5.17
C THR A 547 35.81 13.70 3.99
N PHE A 548 36.08 12.62 3.23
CA PHE A 548 35.59 12.51 1.84
C PHE A 548 34.82 11.23 1.43
N SER A 549 34.11 10.56 2.35
CA SER A 549 33.31 9.35 2.04
C SER A 549 32.21 9.58 0.99
N LYS A 550 31.72 10.82 0.91
CA LYS A 550 30.62 11.19 0.01
C LYS A 550 31.07 11.30 -1.43
N GLU A 551 32.27 11.82 -1.67
CA GLU A 551 32.90 12.01 -2.98
C GLU A 551 33.13 10.64 -3.64
N MET A 552 33.74 9.70 -2.90
CA MET A 552 33.92 8.32 -3.37
C MET A 552 32.58 7.66 -3.72
N SER A 553 31.58 7.78 -2.85
CA SER A 553 30.24 7.22 -3.10
C SER A 553 29.58 7.85 -4.34
N THR A 554 29.75 9.15 -4.52
CA THR A 554 29.21 9.90 -5.68
C THR A 554 29.88 9.45 -6.97
N ALA A 555 31.20 9.27 -6.97
CA ALA A 555 31.95 8.80 -8.14
C ALA A 555 31.56 7.36 -8.52
N ILE A 556 31.42 6.46 -7.53
CA ILE A 556 30.95 5.09 -7.75
C ILE A 556 29.52 5.08 -8.32
N GLU A 557 28.62 5.87 -7.74
CA GLU A 557 27.23 5.96 -8.21
C GLU A 557 27.13 6.55 -9.62
N TYR A 558 28.00 7.50 -9.96
CA TYR A 558 28.08 8.06 -11.31
C TYR A 558 28.46 6.97 -12.33
N VAL A 559 29.52 6.22 -12.06
CA VAL A 559 29.95 5.12 -12.92
C VAL A 559 28.86 4.04 -13.03
N ARG A 560 28.27 3.61 -11.91
CA ARG A 560 27.21 2.59 -11.89
C ARG A 560 25.95 3.03 -12.62
N SER A 561 25.59 4.30 -12.52
CA SER A 561 24.43 4.86 -13.23
C SER A 561 24.57 4.73 -14.75
N VAL A 562 25.78 4.85 -15.29
CA VAL A 562 26.04 4.71 -16.73
C VAL A 562 26.23 3.25 -17.15
N LEU A 563 26.82 2.40 -16.29
CA LEU A 563 27.07 0.99 -16.60
C LEU A 563 25.82 0.10 -16.55
N ASP A 564 24.79 0.51 -15.82
CA ASP A 564 23.52 -0.20 -15.81
C ASP A 564 22.72 0.10 -17.07
N ILE A 565 22.55 -0.92 -17.90
CA ILE A 565 21.83 -0.83 -19.18
C ILE A 565 20.44 -1.48 -19.12
N THR A 566 20.06 -2.09 -18.00
CA THR A 566 18.88 -2.97 -17.90
C THR A 566 17.56 -2.21 -18.05
N HIS A 567 17.56 -0.91 -17.80
CA HIS A 567 16.37 -0.07 -17.79
C HIS A 567 16.03 0.58 -19.14
N PHE A 568 16.93 0.55 -20.13
CA PHE A 568 16.73 1.22 -21.42
C PHE A 568 15.68 0.54 -22.30
N GLU A 569 15.75 -0.79 -22.47
CA GLU A 569 14.82 -1.52 -23.35
C GLU A 569 13.36 -1.39 -22.89
N PRO A 570 13.02 -1.64 -21.60
CA PRO A 570 11.62 -1.51 -21.14
C PRO A 570 11.08 -0.08 -21.31
N THR A 571 11.93 0.92 -21.10
CA THR A 571 11.58 2.34 -21.26
C THR A 571 11.35 2.70 -22.72
N ARG A 572 12.22 2.22 -23.64
CA ARG A 572 12.08 2.45 -25.08
C ARG A 572 10.82 1.78 -25.62
N ARG A 573 10.53 0.56 -25.19
CA ARG A 573 9.31 -0.17 -25.58
C ARG A 573 8.06 0.60 -25.15
N LEU A 574 8.03 1.12 -23.91
CA LEU A 574 6.94 1.95 -23.41
C LEU A 574 6.76 3.24 -24.24
N PHE A 575 7.84 3.95 -24.55
CA PHE A 575 7.79 5.18 -25.36
C PHE A 575 7.34 4.92 -26.79
N SER A 576 7.79 3.83 -27.42
CA SER A 576 7.29 3.41 -28.73
C SER A 576 5.79 3.13 -28.72
N GLN A 577 5.29 2.43 -27.70
CA GLN A 577 3.85 2.18 -27.58
C GLN A 577 3.07 3.48 -27.34
N PHE A 578 3.62 4.42 -26.57
CA PHE A 578 3.00 5.73 -26.38
C PHE A 578 2.87 6.50 -27.71
N LEU A 579 3.88 6.42 -28.58
CA LEU A 579 3.83 7.05 -29.91
C LEU A 579 2.77 6.43 -30.81
N GLU A 580 2.62 5.11 -30.80
CA GLU A 580 1.54 4.44 -31.53
C GLU A 580 0.16 4.86 -31.01
N MET A 581 -0.03 4.92 -29.69
CA MET A 581 -1.27 5.46 -29.10
C MET A 581 -1.53 6.91 -29.53
N ARG A 582 -0.49 7.76 -29.51
CA ARG A 582 -0.59 9.16 -29.95
C ARG A 582 -0.96 9.29 -31.43
N LYS A 583 -0.48 8.37 -32.29
CA LYS A 583 -0.84 8.33 -33.71
C LYS A 583 -2.33 8.05 -33.90
N HIS A 584 -2.90 7.10 -33.16
CA HIS A 584 -4.35 6.85 -33.18
C HIS A 584 -5.15 8.03 -32.63
N LEU A 585 -4.70 8.64 -31.54
CA LEU A 585 -5.31 9.86 -31.01
C LEU A 585 -5.32 10.99 -32.06
N THR A 586 -4.22 11.17 -32.78
CA THR A 586 -4.10 12.21 -33.81
C THR A 586 -5.09 11.96 -34.95
N LYS A 587 -5.29 10.69 -35.37
CA LYS A 587 -6.32 10.33 -36.37
C LYS A 587 -7.72 10.73 -35.89
N VAL A 588 -8.05 10.40 -34.64
CA VAL A 588 -9.34 10.78 -34.02
C VAL A 588 -9.53 12.30 -34.01
N GLU A 589 -8.53 13.04 -33.52
CA GLU A 589 -8.58 14.52 -33.45
C GLU A 589 -8.72 15.17 -34.84
N LEU A 590 -8.05 14.63 -35.86
CA LEU A 590 -8.12 15.13 -37.24
C LEU A 590 -9.46 14.82 -37.90
N SER A 591 -10.01 13.61 -37.70
CA SER A 591 -11.31 13.24 -38.24
C SER A 591 -12.42 14.16 -37.73
N VAL A 592 -12.51 14.37 -36.42
CA VAL A 592 -13.56 15.23 -35.83
C VAL A 592 -13.43 16.68 -36.29
N LYS A 593 -12.21 17.20 -36.44
CA LYS A 593 -11.97 18.52 -37.06
C LYS A 593 -12.37 18.58 -38.53
N GLY A 594 -12.26 17.46 -39.24
CA GLY A 594 -12.69 17.32 -40.64
C GLY A 594 -14.20 17.43 -40.79
N VAL A 595 -14.97 16.78 -39.92
CA VAL A 595 -16.45 16.80 -39.93
C VAL A 595 -17.01 18.23 -39.93
N ALA A 596 -16.47 19.11 -39.08
CA ALA A 596 -16.92 20.51 -39.02
C ALA A 596 -16.63 21.30 -40.32
N ARG A 597 -15.62 20.91 -41.10
CA ARG A 597 -15.23 21.62 -42.34
C ARG A 597 -16.04 21.18 -43.55
N THR A 598 -16.53 19.94 -43.57
CA THR A 598 -17.23 19.35 -44.71
C THR A 598 -18.74 19.30 -44.52
N ALA A 599 -19.24 19.62 -43.32
CA ALA A 599 -20.66 19.56 -43.01
C ALA A 599 -21.47 20.61 -43.77
N ASN A 600 -22.51 20.16 -44.47
CA ASN A 600 -23.54 21.02 -45.04
C ASN A 600 -24.64 21.21 -43.99
N VAL A 601 -24.67 22.37 -43.34
CA VAL A 601 -25.61 22.68 -42.25
C VAL A 601 -26.91 23.19 -42.85
N SER A 602 -27.90 22.30 -42.98
CA SER A 602 -29.29 22.65 -43.34
C SER A 602 -30.18 22.49 -42.12
N ASP A 603 -31.13 23.40 -41.93
CA ASP A 603 -32.14 23.35 -40.85
C ASP A 603 -33.02 22.10 -40.95
N ASP A 604 -33.12 21.48 -42.13
CA ASP A 604 -33.85 20.24 -42.34
C ASP A 604 -33.11 18.99 -41.83
N ASN A 605 -31.82 19.10 -41.48
CA ASN A 605 -31.05 17.95 -41.02
C ASN A 605 -31.58 17.46 -39.66
N PRO A 606 -31.96 16.17 -39.54
CA PRO A 606 -32.54 15.65 -38.31
C PRO A 606 -31.59 15.74 -37.10
N LEU A 607 -30.27 15.88 -37.27
CA LEU A 607 -29.34 15.99 -36.15
C LEU A 607 -29.39 17.33 -35.40
N PHE A 608 -29.94 18.38 -36.03
CA PHE A 608 -30.00 19.72 -35.43
C PHE A 608 -31.35 20.04 -34.81
N LYS A 609 -32.37 19.19 -35.04
CA LYS A 609 -33.71 19.36 -34.49
C LYS A 609 -33.83 19.06 -33.00
N LEU A 610 -32.82 18.41 -32.39
CA LEU A 610 -32.82 18.14 -30.95
C LEU A 610 -32.32 19.37 -30.20
N GLU A 611 -33.22 20.05 -29.49
CA GLU A 611 -32.85 21.20 -28.67
C GLU A 611 -31.89 20.81 -27.53
N LYS A 612 -30.82 21.61 -27.38
CA LYS A 612 -29.78 21.44 -26.33
C LYS A 612 -29.29 19.99 -26.23
N PRO A 613 -28.79 19.41 -27.34
CA PRO A 613 -28.64 17.96 -27.47
C PRO A 613 -27.68 17.36 -26.43
N LYS A 614 -26.61 18.09 -26.07
CA LYS A 614 -25.68 17.69 -25.00
C LYS A 614 -26.37 17.57 -23.64
N GLU A 615 -27.12 18.59 -23.23
CA GLU A 615 -27.77 18.63 -21.91
C GLU A 615 -28.86 17.57 -21.80
N VAL A 616 -29.66 17.42 -22.86
CA VAL A 616 -30.73 16.41 -22.92
C VAL A 616 -30.15 15.01 -22.87
N SER A 617 -29.15 14.72 -23.70
CA SER A 617 -28.45 13.43 -23.73
C SER A 617 -27.83 13.10 -22.37
N MET A 618 -26.99 14.00 -21.84
CA MET A 618 -26.28 13.77 -20.59
C MET A 618 -27.24 13.50 -19.42
N SER A 619 -28.30 14.33 -19.30
CA SER A 619 -29.27 14.21 -18.21
C SER A 619 -30.08 12.91 -18.31
N PHE A 620 -30.51 12.56 -19.53
CA PHE A 620 -31.23 11.31 -19.76
C PHE A 620 -30.36 10.09 -19.45
N SER A 621 -29.18 10.02 -20.04
CA SER A 621 -28.28 8.89 -19.91
C SER A 621 -27.81 8.66 -18.46
N ARG A 622 -27.54 9.73 -17.70
CA ARG A 622 -27.20 9.59 -16.26
C ARG A 622 -28.32 8.98 -15.44
N GLY A 623 -29.58 9.36 -15.72
CA GLY A 623 -30.72 8.72 -15.07
C GLY A 623 -30.89 7.26 -15.52
N VAL A 624 -30.67 6.95 -16.79
CA VAL A 624 -30.72 5.57 -17.31
C VAL A 624 -29.64 4.68 -16.67
N ASN A 625 -28.42 5.19 -16.50
CA ASN A 625 -27.35 4.46 -15.80
C ASN A 625 -27.68 4.23 -14.32
N MET A 626 -28.36 5.18 -13.66
CA MET A 626 -28.84 4.94 -12.29
C MET A 626 -29.85 3.77 -12.22
N ILE A 627 -30.73 3.64 -13.23
CA ILE A 627 -31.63 2.47 -13.34
C ILE A 627 -30.83 1.19 -13.59
N HIS A 628 -29.76 1.25 -14.39
CA HIS A 628 -28.84 0.13 -14.60
C HIS A 628 -28.23 -0.34 -13.28
N ASP A 629 -27.62 0.56 -12.53
CA ASP A 629 -26.93 0.24 -11.28
C ASP A 629 -27.91 -0.38 -10.26
N MET A 630 -29.14 0.16 -10.17
CA MET A 630 -30.22 -0.42 -9.37
C MET A 630 -30.64 -1.82 -9.86
N ALA A 631 -30.72 -2.04 -11.17
CA ALA A 631 -31.06 -3.34 -11.74
C ALA A 631 -29.99 -4.40 -11.46
N ILE A 632 -28.71 -4.05 -11.60
CA ILE A 632 -27.58 -4.94 -11.31
C ILE A 632 -27.51 -5.25 -9.81
N ALA A 633 -27.73 -4.25 -8.95
CA ALA A 633 -27.83 -4.48 -7.50
C ALA A 633 -28.98 -5.44 -7.15
N PHE A 634 -30.14 -5.30 -7.81
CA PHE A 634 -31.29 -6.19 -7.59
C PHE A 634 -31.03 -7.63 -8.09
N GLN A 635 -30.36 -7.78 -9.23
CA GLN A 635 -29.94 -9.10 -9.72
C GLN A 635 -28.93 -9.74 -8.75
N SER A 636 -28.07 -8.94 -8.14
CA SER A 636 -27.05 -9.38 -7.18
C SER A 636 -27.57 -9.54 -5.74
N ARG A 637 -28.89 -9.49 -5.52
CA ARG A 637 -29.52 -9.53 -4.18
C ARG A 637 -29.09 -10.71 -3.31
N GLN A 638 -28.83 -11.89 -3.89
CA GLN A 638 -28.39 -13.06 -3.11
C GLN A 638 -26.98 -12.86 -2.55
N ILE A 639 -26.08 -12.27 -3.34
CA ILE A 639 -24.71 -11.93 -2.92
C ILE A 639 -24.75 -10.89 -1.79
N LEU A 640 -25.67 -9.91 -1.89
CA LEU A 640 -25.92 -8.93 -0.83
C LEU A 640 -26.46 -9.59 0.46
N ILE A 641 -27.40 -10.52 0.35
CA ILE A 641 -27.95 -11.26 1.49
C ILE A 641 -26.86 -12.09 2.18
N GLU A 642 -25.99 -12.75 1.41
CA GLU A 642 -24.84 -13.49 1.97
C GLU A 642 -23.95 -12.59 2.85
N ALA A 643 -23.78 -11.31 2.50
CA ALA A 643 -22.99 -10.37 3.31
C ALA A 643 -23.61 -10.05 4.68
N THR A 644 -24.90 -10.32 4.88
CA THR A 644 -25.56 -10.16 6.19
C THR A 644 -25.20 -11.28 7.16
N GLY A 645 -24.72 -12.42 6.64
CA GLY A 645 -24.40 -13.64 7.38
C GLY A 645 -22.92 -14.00 7.40
N TYR A 646 -22.02 -13.02 7.22
CA TYR A 646 -20.58 -13.29 7.32
C TYR A 646 -20.21 -13.89 8.66
N ASN A 647 -19.26 -14.83 8.62
CA ASN A 647 -18.67 -15.49 9.78
C ASN A 647 -18.36 -14.50 10.91
N SER A 648 -18.69 -14.87 12.14
CA SER A 648 -18.63 -13.95 13.30
C SER A 648 -17.24 -13.36 13.55
N ASP A 649 -16.17 -14.15 13.35
CA ASP A 649 -14.79 -13.65 13.47
C ASP A 649 -14.48 -12.60 12.41
N VAL A 650 -14.91 -12.86 11.17
CA VAL A 650 -14.69 -11.95 10.03
C VAL A 650 -15.44 -10.64 10.26
N SER A 651 -16.69 -10.72 10.69
CA SER A 651 -17.51 -9.56 11.03
C SER A 651 -16.89 -8.74 12.17
N GLU A 652 -16.31 -9.41 13.18
CA GLU A 652 -15.62 -8.74 14.29
C GLU A 652 -14.34 -8.03 13.84
N VAL A 653 -13.56 -8.67 12.97
CA VAL A 653 -12.35 -8.09 12.36
C VAL A 653 -12.70 -6.83 11.57
N ILE A 654 -13.77 -6.85 10.76
CA ILE A 654 -14.23 -5.68 10.01
C ILE A 654 -14.61 -4.56 10.98
N ARG A 655 -15.43 -4.88 11.99
CA ARG A 655 -15.96 -3.91 12.96
C ARG A 655 -14.86 -3.23 13.78
N LYS A 656 -13.78 -3.94 14.13
CA LYS A 656 -12.69 -3.39 14.96
C LYS A 656 -11.59 -2.71 14.14
N ASN A 657 -11.24 -3.26 12.98
CA ASN A 657 -9.97 -2.94 12.31
C ASN A 657 -10.13 -2.24 10.97
N ASN A 658 -11.35 -2.04 10.44
CA ASN A 658 -11.49 -1.33 9.17
C ASN A 658 -11.05 0.13 9.33
N PRO A 659 -10.24 0.69 8.40
CA PRO A 659 -9.73 2.06 8.52
C PRO A 659 -10.83 3.14 8.41
N ILE A 660 -12.03 2.80 7.91
CA ILE A 660 -13.10 3.76 7.66
C ILE A 660 -14.20 3.62 8.74
N ASP A 661 -14.45 4.70 9.49
CA ASP A 661 -15.41 4.77 10.59
C ASP A 661 -16.84 4.38 10.17
N PHE A 662 -17.27 4.88 9.01
CA PHE A 662 -18.57 4.54 8.44
C PHE A 662 -18.71 3.04 8.19
N VAL A 663 -17.67 2.38 7.67
CA VAL A 663 -17.67 0.93 7.42
C VAL A 663 -17.77 0.16 8.74
N ARG A 664 -17.02 0.56 9.76
CA ARG A 664 -17.11 -0.03 11.11
C ARG A 664 -18.53 0.11 11.70
N SER A 665 -19.19 1.24 11.46
CA SER A 665 -20.56 1.47 11.92
C SER A 665 -21.60 0.67 11.14
N PHE A 666 -21.50 0.63 9.80
CA PHE A 666 -22.37 -0.18 8.94
C PHE A 666 -22.31 -1.66 9.33
N TRP A 667 -21.10 -2.16 9.63
CA TRP A 667 -20.90 -3.57 9.99
C TRP A 667 -21.38 -3.97 11.39
N LYS A 668 -21.94 -3.04 12.18
CA LYS A 668 -22.64 -3.39 13.43
C LYS A 668 -23.95 -4.13 13.18
N ASN A 669 -24.65 -3.77 12.10
CA ASN A 669 -25.90 -4.39 11.69
C ASN A 669 -26.09 -4.26 10.16
N PRO A 670 -25.28 -4.96 9.35
CA PRO A 670 -25.33 -4.84 7.89
C PRO A 670 -26.69 -5.28 7.32
N ALA A 671 -27.38 -6.20 8.00
CA ALA A 671 -28.69 -6.74 7.61
C ALA A 671 -29.76 -5.65 7.44
N GLU A 672 -29.81 -4.67 8.34
CA GLU A 672 -30.83 -3.61 8.29
C GLU A 672 -30.74 -2.77 7.01
N SER A 673 -29.54 -2.30 6.67
CA SER A 673 -29.32 -1.47 5.47
C SER A 673 -29.47 -2.27 4.18
N ILE A 674 -28.96 -3.51 4.17
CA ILE A 674 -29.03 -4.39 2.99
C ILE A 674 -30.47 -4.82 2.71
N ASN A 675 -31.21 -5.27 3.73
CA ASN A 675 -32.60 -5.73 3.54
C ASN A 675 -33.50 -4.59 3.09
N LYS A 676 -33.36 -3.39 3.67
CA LYS A 676 -34.09 -2.20 3.24
C LYS A 676 -33.84 -1.88 1.76
N LEU A 677 -32.58 -1.91 1.33
CA LEU A 677 -32.23 -1.69 -0.07
C LEU A 677 -32.92 -2.72 -0.99
N ILE A 678 -32.85 -4.01 -0.62
CA ILE A 678 -33.46 -5.10 -1.41
C ILE A 678 -34.99 -4.93 -1.47
N GLU A 679 -35.64 -4.55 -0.38
CA GLU A 679 -37.08 -4.28 -0.35
C GLU A 679 -37.48 -3.16 -1.31
N ASP A 680 -36.74 -2.05 -1.29
CA ASP A 680 -37.01 -0.90 -2.16
C ASP A 680 -36.76 -1.23 -3.64
N LEU A 681 -35.69 -1.98 -3.94
CA LEU A 681 -35.42 -2.50 -5.29
C LEU A 681 -36.51 -3.47 -5.76
N ASN A 682 -37.02 -4.34 -4.88
CA ASN A 682 -38.12 -5.25 -5.21
C ASN A 682 -39.42 -4.50 -5.53
N LYS A 683 -39.75 -3.44 -4.78
CA LYS A 683 -40.89 -2.55 -5.09
C LYS A 683 -40.71 -1.91 -6.47
N LEU A 684 -39.49 -1.47 -6.78
CA LEU A 684 -39.17 -0.85 -8.07
C LEU A 684 -39.29 -1.86 -9.23
N ASP A 685 -38.80 -3.10 -9.05
CA ASP A 685 -38.92 -4.16 -10.06
C ASP A 685 -40.38 -4.54 -10.33
N LYS A 686 -41.18 -4.71 -9.27
CA LYS A 686 -42.62 -4.97 -9.39
C LYS A 686 -43.33 -3.86 -10.15
N PHE A 687 -42.96 -2.60 -9.90
CA PHE A 687 -43.50 -1.48 -10.67
C PHE A 687 -43.05 -1.54 -12.14
N ALA A 688 -41.77 -1.82 -12.40
CA ALA A 688 -41.23 -1.96 -13.75
C ALA A 688 -42.00 -3.01 -14.57
N ALA A 689 -42.46 -4.10 -13.95
CA ALA A 689 -43.30 -5.12 -14.59
C ALA A 689 -44.59 -4.54 -15.20
N THR A 690 -45.17 -3.49 -14.59
CA THR A 690 -46.41 -2.84 -15.05
C THR A 690 -46.20 -1.88 -16.24
N ILE A 691 -44.96 -1.49 -16.53
CA ILE A 691 -44.65 -0.48 -17.56
C ILE A 691 -43.71 -0.97 -18.66
N LYS A 692 -43.07 -2.14 -18.53
CA LYS A 692 -42.01 -2.61 -19.44
C LYS A 692 -42.39 -2.73 -20.92
N ASN A 693 -43.68 -2.83 -21.24
CA ASN A 693 -44.17 -2.92 -22.62
C ASN A 693 -44.96 -1.68 -23.07
N GLU A 694 -45.05 -0.66 -22.21
CA GLU A 694 -45.83 0.55 -22.45
C GLU A 694 -45.11 1.53 -23.39
N ASN A 695 -45.76 2.65 -23.70
CA ASN A 695 -45.12 3.73 -24.46
C ASN A 695 -44.10 4.53 -23.60
N LEU A 696 -43.23 5.28 -24.27
CA LEU A 696 -42.17 6.06 -23.63
C LEU A 696 -42.65 7.03 -22.53
N LEU A 697 -43.84 7.63 -22.67
CA LEU A 697 -44.41 8.55 -21.67
C LEU A 697 -44.91 7.84 -20.41
N LYS A 698 -45.24 6.54 -20.51
CA LYS A 698 -45.51 5.69 -19.35
C LYS A 698 -44.21 5.16 -18.76
N ILE A 699 -43.27 4.69 -19.58
CA ILE A 699 -41.97 4.18 -19.11
C ILE A 699 -41.22 5.24 -18.27
N ARG A 700 -41.26 6.53 -18.65
CA ARG A 700 -40.59 7.61 -17.89
C ARG A 700 -41.03 7.74 -16.42
N THR A 701 -42.15 7.14 -16.04
CA THR A 701 -42.62 7.12 -14.64
C THR A 701 -41.75 6.28 -13.73
N ILE A 702 -40.83 5.47 -14.27
CA ILE A 702 -39.82 4.74 -13.49
C ILE A 702 -38.88 5.67 -12.72
N PHE A 703 -38.43 6.78 -13.33
CA PHE A 703 -37.45 7.68 -12.72
C PHE A 703 -37.89 8.28 -11.37
N PRO A 704 -39.10 8.87 -11.21
CA PRO A 704 -39.53 9.38 -9.92
C PRO A 704 -39.70 8.29 -8.86
N LEU A 705 -40.04 7.04 -9.25
CA LEU A 705 -40.10 5.94 -8.29
C LEU A 705 -38.71 5.42 -7.89
N ALA A 706 -37.80 5.30 -8.86
CA ALA A 706 -36.40 4.99 -8.60
C ALA A 706 -35.76 6.00 -7.64
N SER A 707 -36.20 7.27 -7.69
CA SER A 707 -35.70 8.32 -6.79
C SER A 707 -36.05 8.08 -5.32
N LYS A 708 -36.89 7.09 -5.00
CA LYS A 708 -37.24 6.71 -3.63
C LYS A 708 -36.34 5.60 -3.08
N VAL A 709 -35.57 4.91 -3.93
CA VAL A 709 -34.65 3.86 -3.51
C VAL A 709 -33.42 4.51 -2.87
N ILE A 710 -33.22 4.26 -1.57
CA ILE A 710 -32.08 4.76 -0.82
C ILE A 710 -31.02 3.67 -0.76
N GLY A 711 -29.82 4.00 -1.23
CA GLY A 711 -28.64 3.16 -1.16
C GLY A 711 -27.74 3.46 0.03
N PHE A 712 -26.49 2.99 -0.02
CA PHE A 712 -25.45 3.30 0.97
C PHE A 712 -24.07 3.48 0.33
N PRO A 713 -23.18 4.31 0.93
CA PRO A 713 -21.79 4.52 0.47
C PRO A 713 -20.98 3.22 0.31
N ASP A 714 -19.89 3.27 -0.46
CA ASP A 714 -18.99 2.11 -0.64
C ASP A 714 -18.44 1.60 0.69
N VAL A 715 -18.88 0.40 1.06
CA VAL A 715 -18.38 -0.36 2.21
C VAL A 715 -17.52 -1.54 1.76
N PHE A 716 -17.90 -2.20 0.67
CA PHE A 716 -17.34 -3.48 0.26
C PHE A 716 -15.94 -3.34 -0.33
N GLY A 717 -15.61 -2.23 -0.99
CA GLY A 717 -14.25 -1.98 -1.48
C GLY A 717 -13.22 -1.89 -0.35
N SER A 718 -13.58 -1.29 0.78
CA SER A 718 -12.72 -1.26 1.97
C SER A 718 -12.63 -2.63 2.64
N VAL A 719 -13.76 -3.32 2.78
CA VAL A 719 -13.82 -4.66 3.37
C VAL A 719 -12.98 -5.65 2.57
N TYR A 720 -13.11 -5.69 1.24
CA TYR A 720 -12.32 -6.60 0.41
C TYR A 720 -10.81 -6.37 0.57
N ARG A 721 -10.35 -5.10 0.52
CA ARG A 721 -8.93 -4.78 0.73
C ARG A 721 -8.44 -5.22 2.12
N GLN A 722 -9.26 -4.98 3.14
CA GLN A 722 -8.97 -5.44 4.49
C GLN A 722 -8.86 -6.97 4.53
N LEU A 723 -9.92 -7.70 4.17
CA LEU A 723 -9.96 -9.16 4.31
C LEU A 723 -8.88 -9.86 3.47
N LYS A 724 -8.59 -9.36 2.27
CA LYS A 724 -7.50 -9.87 1.43
C LYS A 724 -6.13 -9.80 2.14
N SER A 725 -5.90 -8.78 2.96
CA SER A 725 -4.63 -8.64 3.70
C SER A 725 -4.46 -9.62 4.85
N TYR A 726 -5.54 -10.22 5.36
CA TYR A 726 -5.50 -11.19 6.46
C TYR A 726 -5.06 -12.59 6.03
N GLY A 727 -5.09 -12.90 4.73
CA GLY A 727 -4.58 -14.16 4.19
C GLY A 727 -5.23 -15.42 4.78
N TYR A 728 -6.56 -15.41 4.95
CA TYR A 728 -7.30 -16.56 5.48
C TYR A 728 -7.06 -17.84 4.67
N SER A 729 -6.93 -18.97 5.36
CA SER A 729 -6.86 -20.31 4.76
C SER A 729 -8.16 -21.12 4.92
N ASP A 730 -9.09 -20.62 5.73
CA ASP A 730 -10.39 -21.23 6.00
C ASP A 730 -11.36 -20.98 4.83
N GLU A 731 -12.03 -22.02 4.35
CA GLU A 731 -12.88 -21.97 3.17
C GLU A 731 -14.10 -21.05 3.37
N GLU A 732 -14.72 -21.04 4.55
CA GLU A 732 -15.86 -20.18 4.88
C GLU A 732 -15.43 -18.70 4.91
N LYS A 733 -14.27 -18.41 5.49
CA LYS A 733 -13.70 -17.05 5.51
C LYS A 733 -13.28 -16.61 4.11
N LEU A 734 -12.76 -17.51 3.27
CA LEU A 734 -12.43 -17.25 1.87
C LEU A 734 -13.68 -16.94 1.04
N ARG A 735 -14.82 -17.60 1.31
CA ARG A 735 -16.10 -17.24 0.68
C ARG A 735 -16.50 -15.80 1.01
N ASN A 736 -16.26 -15.31 2.23
CA ASN A 736 -16.54 -13.92 2.59
C ASN A 736 -15.60 -12.94 1.85
N VAL A 737 -14.33 -13.30 1.65
CA VAL A 737 -13.38 -12.51 0.85
C VAL A 737 -13.89 -12.39 -0.59
N GLU A 738 -14.26 -13.51 -1.21
CA GLU A 738 -14.74 -13.53 -2.60
C GLU A 738 -16.08 -12.82 -2.77
N ASN A 739 -17.00 -12.99 -1.81
CA ASN A 739 -18.26 -12.25 -1.79
C ASN A 739 -18.01 -10.73 -1.70
N SER A 740 -17.12 -10.28 -0.80
CA SER A 740 -16.79 -8.85 -0.66
C SER A 740 -16.14 -8.26 -1.91
N LYS A 741 -15.36 -9.06 -2.65
CA LYS A 741 -14.77 -8.67 -3.93
C LYS A 741 -15.87 -8.40 -4.96
N LYS A 742 -16.80 -9.34 -5.16
CA LYS A 742 -17.94 -9.17 -6.08
C LYS A 742 -18.80 -7.96 -5.71
N LEU A 743 -19.08 -7.77 -4.42
CA LEU A 743 -19.86 -6.62 -3.96
C LEU A 743 -19.12 -5.28 -4.11
N SER A 744 -17.79 -5.28 -4.12
CA SER A 744 -17.00 -4.05 -4.33
C SER A 744 -17.10 -3.49 -5.75
N GLU A 745 -17.63 -4.27 -6.69
CA GLU A 745 -17.84 -3.86 -8.08
C GLU A 745 -19.23 -3.21 -8.29
N LEU A 746 -20.13 -3.32 -7.29
CA LEU A 746 -21.47 -2.74 -7.36
C LEU A 746 -21.46 -1.26 -6.93
N TYR A 747 -22.18 -0.43 -7.69
CA TYR A 747 -22.51 0.91 -7.25
C TYR A 747 -23.80 0.90 -6.41
N LEU A 748 -23.67 1.17 -5.11
CA LEU A 748 -24.79 1.08 -4.15
C LEU A 748 -25.20 2.43 -3.56
N ASP A 749 -24.49 3.53 -3.84
CA ASP A 749 -24.82 4.85 -3.30
C ASP A 749 -25.73 5.66 -4.23
N PHE A 750 -26.99 5.26 -4.31
CA PHE A 750 -27.97 5.93 -5.19
C PHE A 750 -28.33 7.35 -4.74
N SER A 751 -28.10 7.69 -3.46
CA SER A 751 -28.51 8.96 -2.86
C SER A 751 -27.65 10.14 -3.33
N SER A 752 -26.34 9.93 -3.49
CA SER A 752 -25.40 10.99 -3.92
C SER A 752 -25.68 11.53 -5.31
N HIS A 753 -26.46 10.82 -6.13
CA HIS A 753 -26.77 11.15 -7.52
C HIS A 753 -28.27 11.21 -7.82
N ARG A 754 -29.11 11.34 -6.77
CA ARG A 754 -30.58 11.35 -6.87
C ARG A 754 -31.13 12.39 -7.85
N GLY A 755 -30.42 13.50 -8.05
CA GLY A 755 -30.79 14.57 -8.98
C GLY A 755 -30.82 14.15 -10.46
N TYR A 756 -30.16 13.06 -10.85
CA TYR A 756 -30.15 12.59 -12.24
C TYR A 756 -31.48 12.03 -12.71
N LEU A 757 -32.26 11.41 -11.81
CA LEU A 757 -33.54 10.80 -12.13
C LEU A 757 -34.63 11.82 -12.54
N PRO A 758 -34.89 12.91 -11.79
CA PRO A 758 -35.84 13.93 -12.23
C PRO A 758 -35.37 14.64 -13.50
N ALA A 759 -34.06 14.86 -13.67
CA ALA A 759 -33.51 15.43 -14.90
C ALA A 759 -33.77 14.52 -16.12
N ALA A 760 -33.54 13.21 -15.99
CA ALA A 760 -33.84 12.24 -17.05
C ALA A 760 -35.34 12.20 -17.41
N LYS A 761 -36.22 12.27 -16.41
CA LYS A 761 -37.68 12.37 -16.65
C LYS A 761 -38.04 13.56 -17.54
N LEU A 762 -37.43 14.73 -17.30
CA LEU A 762 -37.65 15.94 -18.10
C LEU A 762 -37.13 15.76 -19.52
N SER A 763 -35.93 15.18 -19.69
CA SER A 763 -35.34 14.91 -21.00
C SER A 763 -36.23 14.02 -21.90
N VAL A 764 -37.01 13.10 -21.33
CA VAL A 764 -37.91 12.23 -22.13
C VAL A 764 -38.90 13.05 -22.97
N GLY A 765 -39.38 14.19 -22.46
CA GLY A 765 -40.28 15.07 -23.23
C GLY A 765 -39.61 15.57 -24.51
N ASN A 766 -38.41 16.13 -24.37
CA ASN A 766 -37.63 16.66 -25.48
C ASN A 766 -37.25 15.56 -26.49
N ILE A 767 -36.84 14.39 -25.99
CA ILE A 767 -36.50 13.23 -26.84
C ILE A 767 -37.72 12.77 -27.64
N LYS A 768 -38.90 12.72 -27.01
CA LYS A 768 -40.13 12.33 -27.71
C LYS A 768 -40.48 13.34 -28.79
N SER A 769 -40.55 14.64 -28.46
CA SER A 769 -40.87 15.70 -29.42
C SER A 769 -39.90 15.72 -30.60
N TYR A 770 -38.62 15.47 -30.34
CA TYR A 770 -37.61 15.32 -31.37
C TYR A 770 -37.92 14.18 -32.35
N PHE A 771 -38.12 12.95 -31.85
CA PHE A 771 -38.40 11.81 -32.73
C PHE A 771 -39.77 11.91 -33.40
N ASP A 772 -40.78 12.49 -32.75
CA ASP A 772 -42.07 12.75 -33.39
C ASP A 772 -41.91 13.69 -34.59
N ASN A 773 -41.03 14.70 -34.52
CA ASN A 773 -40.73 15.59 -35.64
C ASN A 773 -39.93 14.87 -36.74
N VAL A 774 -38.87 14.14 -36.37
CA VAL A 774 -38.01 13.42 -37.33
C VAL A 774 -38.80 12.39 -38.15
N PHE A 775 -39.82 11.77 -37.57
CA PHE A 775 -40.62 10.72 -38.22
C PHE A 775 -42.02 11.18 -38.65
N ASP A 776 -42.31 12.48 -38.62
CA ASP A 776 -43.61 13.07 -38.98
C ASP A 776 -44.80 12.40 -38.25
N LEU A 777 -44.67 12.17 -36.94
CA LEU A 777 -45.66 11.49 -36.10
C LEU A 777 -46.63 12.45 -35.38
N VAL A 778 -46.43 13.76 -35.55
CA VAL A 778 -47.37 14.79 -35.09
C VAL A 778 -48.40 15.02 -36.19
N ASP A 779 -49.70 14.90 -35.87
CA ASP A 779 -50.76 15.24 -36.83
C ASP A 779 -50.61 16.69 -37.26
N LYS A 780 -50.42 16.91 -38.56
CA LYS A 780 -50.57 18.22 -39.20
C LYS A 780 -52.06 18.56 -39.26
N SER A 781 -52.71 18.78 -38.12
CA SER A 781 -54.05 19.38 -38.10
C SER A 781 -53.92 20.88 -38.39
N LYS A 782 -54.58 21.28 -39.49
CA LYS A 782 -54.75 22.64 -40.02
C LYS A 782 -55.10 23.69 -38.97
#